data_AF-A0A8H6HKA7-F1
#
_entry.id   AF-A0A8H6HKA7-F1
#
_cell.length_a   1.000
_cell.length_b   1.000
_cell.length_c   1.000
_cell.angle_alpha   90.00
_cell.angle_beta   90.00
_cell.angle_gamma   90.00
#
_symmetry.space_group_name_H-M   'P 1'
#
loop_
_entity.id
_entity.type
_entity.pdbx_description
1 polymer ?
#
loop_
_entity_poly.entity_id
_entity_poly.type
_entity_poly.pdbx_seq_one_letter_code
_entity_poly.pdbx_strand_id
1 'polypeptide(L)'
;MEGNRDAKHGFELPAGLLTSNTPLPYESRAALKGKLEHLESGFEKLAGQPYGDDIPLICLPQSVHPLFTSMVPERYVLRSIRHLPDEVLQQVFLFSCFDSEGKHNDQALRRLCSVDRRWREAAINRCLLWTSPPPLHLDGKGPEDVRRVTAVLELYLIHSGTLPITFELAASKPPIRMPSDVLPIREALTLLLQQSHRWERAVLKLPSFGLKQIQESIKGPLPFLYSLDVLIPPFAEIPTASGSVPGLDIFCNAPNLRELSCDSSFGWMSDSLGPLDKVPHSQLEIFKSISQDDRNAYCDILDCPSPELRSVECACYSFETLPASKFNFLPKVTVLRLRAYEFLCDIASHLETLTLPALLHLEVRCSSPQTLLAGLMYTGVQTLVRQSGCSLERLSLSSGESSPAAFTDILALSPNLVELDITFPDTESLTSLTLDTSPEAPPVVPKLKTLIFRSPSTWHWSTSDEQGQAFVKMLASRTTALLSEKGESTQQALQEVILLYPSAITLFFDLPSKIAHKIFEKGENGEPAILGKRIDYWTRYMLTAHYRSRKDWFNPKVVVKFERFMRRLEAVNLKGDVETHTLMAYGMPTFLRELEEMEGGKIPGDRVFRFRSRAKRLLAKWKPFLLRDARKYRWCHYSDGTARMRWDTGDCEFNDEEIWDDVIGLEPPRSRRYYELREWR
;
A
#
# COMPACT_ATOMS: atom_id res chain seq x y z
N MET A 1 -64.75 -46.72 15.95
CA MET A 1 -63.41 -47.31 15.74
C MET A 1 -63.44 -48.13 14.47
N GLU A 2 -63.46 -47.45 13.33
CA GLU A 2 -63.23 -47.99 11.98
C GLU A 2 -63.16 -46.76 11.07
N GLY A 3 -62.14 -46.69 10.20
CA GLY A 3 -61.98 -45.60 9.24
C GLY A 3 -60.82 -44.63 9.53
N ASN A 4 -59.58 -45.09 9.44
CA ASN A 4 -58.44 -44.26 8.97
C ASN A 4 -57.21 -45.12 8.65
N ARG A 5 -57.27 -45.95 7.60
CA ARG A 5 -56.12 -46.78 7.15
C ARG A 5 -55.65 -46.53 5.72
N ASP A 6 -56.28 -45.62 4.98
CA ASP A 6 -55.89 -45.34 3.59
C ASP A 6 -55.39 -43.90 3.42
N ALA A 7 -54.10 -43.69 3.65
CA ALA A 7 -53.26 -42.66 3.02
C ALA A 7 -51.85 -42.62 3.68
N LYS A 8 -51.13 -43.73 3.65
CA LYS A 8 -49.66 -43.73 3.85
C LYS A 8 -48.92 -43.83 2.51
N HIS A 9 -49.39 -43.10 1.50
CA HIS A 9 -48.50 -42.69 0.40
C HIS A 9 -47.76 -41.43 0.84
N GLY A 10 -46.90 -41.60 1.85
CA GLY A 10 -45.92 -40.58 2.19
C GLY A 10 -45.03 -40.39 0.98
N PHE A 11 -45.15 -39.25 0.32
CA PHE A 11 -44.19 -38.85 -0.71
C PHE A 11 -42.84 -38.68 -0.01
N GLU A 12 -42.03 -39.74 -0.03
CA GLU A 12 -40.66 -39.72 0.44
C GLU A 12 -39.81 -38.97 -0.58
N LEU A 13 -39.19 -37.88 -0.14
CA LEU A 13 -38.20 -37.18 -0.96
C LEU A 13 -37.08 -38.16 -1.31
N PRO A 14 -36.73 -38.32 -2.60
CA PRO A 14 -35.55 -39.11 -2.99
C PRO A 14 -34.33 -38.74 -2.15
N ALA A 15 -33.67 -39.73 -1.56
CA ALA A 15 -32.62 -39.57 -0.55
C ALA A 15 -31.37 -38.76 -0.98
N GLY A 16 -31.30 -38.30 -2.24
CA GLY A 16 -30.23 -37.43 -2.75
C GLY A 16 -30.63 -35.95 -2.96
N LEU A 17 -31.91 -35.58 -2.84
CA LEU A 17 -32.34 -34.21 -3.15
C LEU A 17 -31.93 -33.17 -2.11
N LEU A 18 -31.71 -33.59 -0.86
CA LEU A 18 -31.25 -32.69 0.20
C LEU A 18 -29.76 -32.38 0.12
N THR A 19 -29.00 -33.20 -0.61
CA THR A 19 -27.55 -33.05 -0.80
C THR A 19 -27.18 -32.56 -2.21
N SER A 20 -28.16 -32.27 -3.06
CA SER A 20 -27.97 -31.85 -4.45
C SER A 20 -28.89 -30.68 -4.82
N ASN A 21 -28.37 -29.69 -5.55
CA ASN A 21 -29.14 -28.60 -6.16
C ASN A 21 -29.58 -28.91 -7.60
N THR A 22 -29.69 -30.19 -7.95
CA THR A 22 -30.28 -30.60 -9.24
C THR A 22 -31.74 -30.11 -9.30
N PRO A 23 -32.17 -29.46 -10.40
CA PRO A 23 -33.55 -29.02 -10.55
C PRO A 23 -34.49 -30.22 -10.51
N LEU A 24 -35.61 -30.06 -9.81
CA LEU A 24 -36.67 -31.05 -9.86
C LEU A 24 -37.39 -31.04 -11.22
N PRO A 25 -37.84 -32.21 -11.70
CA PRO A 25 -38.83 -32.28 -12.77
C PRO A 25 -40.05 -31.41 -12.45
N TYR A 26 -40.64 -30.80 -13.47
CA TYR A 26 -41.77 -29.88 -13.29
C TYR A 26 -42.93 -30.51 -12.50
N GLU A 27 -43.26 -31.77 -12.78
CA GLU A 27 -44.33 -32.51 -12.09
C GLU A 27 -44.02 -32.72 -10.60
N SER A 28 -42.81 -33.16 -10.26
CA SER A 28 -42.37 -33.32 -8.87
C SER A 28 -42.36 -31.98 -8.13
N ARG A 29 -42.00 -30.90 -8.82
CA ARG A 29 -42.04 -29.55 -8.26
C ARG A 29 -43.47 -29.09 -7.97
N ALA A 30 -44.39 -29.30 -8.91
CA ALA A 30 -45.81 -28.94 -8.73
C ALA A 30 -46.41 -29.73 -7.55
N ALA A 31 -46.11 -31.02 -7.44
CA ALA A 31 -46.52 -31.85 -6.32
C ALA A 31 -45.95 -31.35 -4.98
N LEU A 32 -44.67 -31.00 -4.93
CA LEU A 32 -44.03 -30.45 -3.72
C LEU A 32 -44.57 -29.07 -3.34
N LYS A 33 -44.88 -28.21 -4.32
CA LYS A 33 -45.53 -26.91 -4.06
C LYS A 33 -46.89 -27.11 -3.42
N GLY A 34 -47.73 -27.98 -3.99
CA GLY A 34 -49.04 -28.29 -3.39
C GLY A 34 -48.92 -28.88 -1.99
N LYS A 35 -47.91 -29.74 -1.75
CA LYS A 35 -47.60 -30.27 -0.41
C LYS A 35 -47.16 -29.16 0.55
N LEU A 36 -46.30 -28.25 0.12
CA LEU A 36 -45.82 -27.14 0.93
C LEU A 36 -46.96 -26.17 1.28
N GLU A 37 -47.81 -25.81 0.31
CA GLU A 37 -49.00 -24.98 0.53
C GLU A 37 -49.96 -25.62 1.56
N HIS A 38 -50.12 -26.94 1.52
CA HIS A 38 -50.90 -27.67 2.51
C HIS A 38 -50.26 -27.61 3.92
N LEU A 39 -48.94 -27.77 4.02
CA LEU A 39 -48.20 -27.64 5.29
C LEU A 39 -48.24 -26.22 5.84
N GLU A 40 -48.11 -25.19 4.98
CA GLU A 40 -48.20 -23.78 5.35
C GLU A 40 -49.60 -23.43 5.89
N SER A 41 -50.67 -23.89 5.23
CA SER A 41 -52.04 -23.70 5.73
C SER A 41 -52.27 -24.41 7.07
N GLY A 42 -51.70 -25.61 7.24
CA GLY A 42 -51.74 -26.34 8.52
C GLY A 42 -50.98 -25.60 9.62
N PHE A 43 -49.81 -25.05 9.29
CA PHE A 43 -48.99 -24.25 10.18
C PHE A 43 -49.75 -23.00 10.64
N GLU A 44 -50.34 -22.24 9.69
CA GLU A 44 -51.09 -21.02 9.98
C GLU A 44 -52.29 -21.28 10.90
N LYS A 45 -53.04 -22.36 10.65
CA LYS A 45 -54.17 -22.76 11.50
C LYS A 45 -53.77 -23.08 12.94
N LEU A 46 -52.59 -23.68 13.15
CA LEU A 46 -52.14 -24.10 14.49
C LEU A 46 -51.33 -23.02 15.22
N ALA A 47 -50.53 -22.24 14.49
CA ALA A 47 -49.69 -21.18 15.04
C ALA A 47 -50.43 -19.84 15.17
N GLY A 48 -51.55 -19.66 14.47
CA GLY A 48 -52.32 -18.41 14.44
C GLY A 48 -51.64 -17.28 13.63
N GLN A 49 -50.60 -17.60 12.86
CA GLN A 49 -49.86 -16.66 12.02
C GLN A 49 -49.28 -17.38 10.79
N PRO A 50 -49.09 -16.69 9.65
CA PRO A 50 -48.43 -17.28 8.49
C PRO A 50 -46.98 -17.66 8.81
N TYR A 51 -46.45 -18.62 8.07
CA TYR A 51 -45.06 -19.04 8.22
C TYR A 51 -44.07 -17.94 7.77
N GLY A 52 -42.99 -17.74 8.51
CA GLY A 52 -41.83 -16.91 8.16
C GLY A 52 -40.52 -17.65 8.39
N ASP A 53 -39.53 -17.46 7.51
CA ASP A 53 -38.21 -18.13 7.56
C ASP A 53 -37.39 -17.73 8.81
N ASP A 54 -37.77 -16.62 9.44
CA ASP A 54 -37.11 -15.94 10.54
C ASP A 54 -37.75 -16.22 11.92
N ILE A 55 -38.80 -17.05 11.98
CA ILE A 55 -39.46 -17.40 13.25
C ILE A 55 -38.61 -18.43 14.03
N PRO A 56 -38.09 -18.12 15.22
CA PRO A 56 -37.32 -19.07 16.01
C PRO A 56 -38.21 -20.23 16.48
N LEU A 57 -37.72 -21.47 16.38
CA LEU A 57 -38.47 -22.68 16.78
C LEU A 57 -38.98 -22.63 18.24
N ILE A 58 -38.24 -21.94 19.12
CA ILE A 58 -38.59 -21.79 20.54
C ILE A 58 -39.85 -20.92 20.77
N CYS A 59 -40.22 -20.10 19.79
CA CYS A 59 -41.41 -19.24 19.84
C CYS A 59 -42.67 -19.95 19.34
N LEU A 60 -42.55 -21.17 18.80
CA LEU A 60 -43.66 -21.91 18.21
C LEU A 60 -44.28 -22.90 19.22
N PRO A 61 -45.62 -23.03 19.27
CA PRO A 61 -46.27 -24.07 20.04
C PRO A 61 -45.77 -25.46 19.65
N GLN A 62 -45.63 -26.37 20.62
CA GLN A 62 -45.13 -27.74 20.38
C GLN A 62 -45.96 -28.51 19.35
N SER A 63 -47.26 -28.21 19.24
CA SER A 63 -48.16 -28.80 18.24
C SER A 63 -47.76 -28.49 16.79
N VAL A 64 -46.96 -27.43 16.56
CA VAL A 64 -46.56 -26.95 15.23
C VAL A 64 -45.18 -27.51 14.81
N HIS A 65 -44.37 -27.97 15.76
CA HIS A 65 -43.00 -28.44 15.51
C HIS A 65 -42.89 -29.51 14.41
N PRO A 66 -43.78 -30.52 14.32
CA PRO A 66 -43.73 -31.51 13.25
C PRO A 66 -43.96 -30.93 11.85
N LEU A 67 -44.86 -29.94 11.73
CA LEU A 67 -45.10 -29.23 10.47
C LEU A 67 -43.91 -28.38 10.08
N PHE A 68 -43.37 -27.59 11.03
CA PHE A 68 -42.18 -26.78 10.81
C PHE A 68 -40.99 -27.63 10.33
N THR A 69 -40.73 -28.74 11.02
CA THR A 69 -39.65 -29.69 10.67
C THR A 69 -39.87 -30.34 9.30
N SER A 70 -41.13 -30.59 8.92
CA SER A 70 -41.48 -31.14 7.60
C SER A 70 -41.38 -30.11 6.47
N MET A 71 -41.59 -28.82 6.76
CA MET A 71 -41.55 -27.73 5.76
C MET A 71 -40.12 -27.36 5.35
N VAL A 72 -39.15 -27.42 6.27
CA VAL A 72 -37.76 -27.00 6.01
C VAL A 72 -37.12 -27.77 4.83
N PRO A 73 -37.19 -29.13 4.77
CA PRO A 73 -36.70 -29.89 3.63
C PRO A 73 -37.41 -29.51 2.30
N GLU A 74 -38.72 -29.34 2.33
CA GLU A 74 -39.52 -29.04 1.13
C GLU A 74 -39.23 -27.64 0.58
N ARG A 75 -39.13 -26.63 1.46
CA ARG A 75 -38.67 -25.28 1.09
C ARG A 75 -37.25 -25.31 0.53
N TYR A 76 -36.34 -26.05 1.16
CA TYR A 76 -34.96 -26.17 0.70
C TYR A 76 -34.88 -26.74 -0.72
N VAL A 77 -35.72 -27.73 -1.02
CA VAL A 77 -35.84 -28.36 -2.35
C VAL A 77 -36.50 -27.43 -3.38
N LEU A 78 -37.36 -26.49 -2.95
CA LEU A 78 -38.02 -25.51 -3.82
C LEU A 78 -37.26 -24.17 -3.95
N ARG A 79 -36.09 -24.01 -3.32
CA ARG A 79 -35.30 -22.77 -3.38
C ARG A 79 -34.99 -22.37 -4.82
N SER A 80 -35.14 -21.07 -5.11
CA SER A 80 -34.91 -20.47 -6.43
C SER A 80 -33.54 -20.80 -7.01
N ILE A 81 -32.52 -21.00 -6.17
CA ILE A 81 -31.15 -21.31 -6.58
C ILE A 81 -31.02 -22.62 -7.39
N ARG A 82 -31.93 -23.59 -7.16
CA ARG A 82 -32.00 -24.85 -7.93
C ARG A 82 -32.56 -24.66 -9.33
N HIS A 83 -33.19 -23.52 -9.59
CA HIS A 83 -33.86 -23.23 -10.85
C HIS A 83 -33.18 -22.14 -11.66
N LEU A 84 -32.11 -21.54 -11.14
CA LEU A 84 -31.32 -20.60 -11.91
C LEU A 84 -30.71 -21.34 -13.11
N PRO A 85 -30.83 -20.81 -14.34
CA PRO A 85 -30.07 -21.33 -15.47
C PRO A 85 -28.57 -21.32 -15.16
N ASP A 86 -27.82 -22.23 -15.78
CA ASP A 86 -26.39 -22.35 -15.52
C ASP A 86 -25.65 -21.06 -15.89
N GLU A 87 -26.14 -20.32 -16.89
CA GLU A 87 -25.61 -19.00 -17.28
C GLU A 87 -25.72 -17.99 -16.14
N VAL A 88 -26.85 -17.99 -15.42
CA VAL A 88 -27.05 -17.08 -14.28
C VAL A 88 -26.16 -17.49 -13.10
N LEU A 89 -26.04 -18.79 -12.83
CA LEU A 89 -25.11 -19.30 -11.82
C LEU A 89 -23.67 -18.92 -12.14
N GLN A 90 -23.24 -19.09 -13.40
CA GLN A 90 -21.91 -18.72 -13.86
C GLN A 90 -21.62 -17.23 -13.71
N GLN A 91 -22.61 -16.36 -13.94
CA GLN A 91 -22.45 -14.93 -13.68
C GLN A 91 -22.32 -14.64 -12.18
N VAL A 92 -23.14 -15.26 -11.33
CA VAL A 92 -23.01 -15.16 -9.87
C VAL A 92 -21.63 -15.65 -9.41
N PHE A 93 -21.11 -16.71 -10.01
CA PHE A 93 -19.78 -17.22 -9.71
C PHE A 93 -18.69 -16.22 -10.08
N LEU A 94 -18.81 -15.55 -11.23
CA LEU A 94 -17.88 -14.47 -11.60
C LEU A 94 -17.87 -13.35 -10.56
N PHE A 95 -19.04 -12.87 -10.14
CA PHE A 95 -19.13 -11.86 -9.06
C PHE A 95 -18.59 -12.35 -7.71
N SER A 96 -18.64 -13.66 -7.46
CA SER A 96 -18.15 -14.26 -6.21
C SER A 96 -16.64 -14.52 -6.24
N CYS A 97 -16.09 -14.80 -7.42
CA CYS A 97 -14.70 -15.17 -7.63
C CYS A 97 -13.81 -13.98 -8.01
N PHE A 98 -14.37 -12.85 -8.44
CA PHE A 98 -13.60 -11.66 -8.78
C PHE A 98 -14.11 -10.47 -7.95
N ASP A 99 -13.19 -9.73 -7.35
CA ASP A 99 -13.54 -8.47 -6.69
C ASP A 99 -13.69 -7.32 -7.69
N SER A 100 -13.98 -6.11 -7.19
CA SER A 100 -14.13 -4.91 -8.02
C SER A 100 -12.86 -4.51 -8.77
N GLU A 101 -11.70 -5.00 -8.34
CA GLU A 101 -10.40 -4.76 -9.00
C GLU A 101 -10.07 -5.87 -10.02
N GLY A 102 -10.93 -6.88 -10.15
CA GLY A 102 -10.70 -8.04 -11.01
C GLY A 102 -9.72 -9.05 -10.42
N LYS A 103 -9.42 -8.98 -9.11
CA LYS A 103 -8.56 -9.96 -8.45
C LYS A 103 -9.32 -11.26 -8.20
N HIS A 104 -8.71 -12.37 -8.61
CA HIS A 104 -9.31 -13.68 -8.49
C HIS A 104 -9.22 -14.26 -7.06
N ASN A 105 -10.32 -14.80 -6.57
CA ASN A 105 -10.48 -15.48 -5.30
C ASN A 105 -10.63 -17.00 -5.54
N ASP A 106 -9.49 -17.69 -5.65
CA ASP A 106 -9.43 -19.16 -5.81
C ASP A 106 -10.18 -19.90 -4.68
N GLN A 107 -10.17 -19.37 -3.45
CA GLN A 107 -10.89 -19.99 -2.34
C GLN A 107 -12.40 -19.99 -2.57
N ALA A 108 -12.96 -18.91 -3.12
CA ALA A 108 -14.36 -18.85 -3.51
C ALA A 108 -14.66 -19.89 -4.59
N LEU A 109 -13.84 -19.98 -5.64
CA LEU A 109 -14.02 -20.96 -6.71
C LEU A 109 -14.01 -22.40 -6.19
N ARG A 110 -13.06 -22.75 -5.31
CA ARG A 110 -13.01 -24.08 -4.68
C ARG A 110 -14.25 -24.38 -3.86
N ARG A 111 -14.74 -23.40 -3.09
CA ARG A 111 -15.98 -23.55 -2.31
C ARG A 111 -17.17 -23.78 -3.23
N LEU A 112 -17.31 -23.01 -4.31
CA LEU A 112 -18.37 -23.19 -5.32
C LEU A 112 -18.33 -24.60 -5.93
N CYS A 113 -17.14 -25.07 -6.36
CA CYS A 113 -16.94 -26.41 -6.89
C CYS A 113 -17.15 -27.55 -5.86
N SER A 114 -17.23 -27.21 -4.57
CA SER A 114 -17.49 -28.15 -3.48
C SER A 114 -18.96 -28.22 -3.04
N VAL A 115 -19.81 -27.29 -3.50
CA VAL A 115 -21.23 -27.24 -3.09
C VAL A 115 -21.97 -28.49 -3.54
N ASP A 116 -21.97 -28.76 -4.85
CA ASP A 116 -22.49 -29.99 -5.42
C ASP A 116 -21.92 -30.23 -6.84
N ARG A 117 -22.39 -31.30 -7.48
CA ARG A 117 -22.00 -31.66 -8.84
C ARG A 117 -22.40 -30.60 -9.88
N ARG A 118 -23.58 -30.00 -9.76
CA ARG A 118 -24.09 -29.03 -10.74
C ARG A 118 -23.30 -27.73 -10.70
N TRP A 119 -23.03 -27.20 -9.51
CA TRP A 119 -22.23 -26.00 -9.33
C TRP A 119 -20.80 -26.22 -9.83
N ARG A 120 -20.25 -27.41 -9.57
CA ARG A 120 -18.96 -27.80 -10.13
C ARG A 120 -18.98 -27.82 -11.66
N GLU A 121 -19.97 -28.46 -12.27
CA GLU A 121 -20.10 -28.52 -13.74
C GLU A 121 -20.31 -27.12 -14.33
N ALA A 122 -21.18 -26.30 -13.73
CA ALA A 122 -21.41 -24.91 -14.14
C ALA A 122 -20.14 -24.07 -14.05
N ALA A 123 -19.35 -24.22 -12.96
CA ALA A 123 -18.08 -23.53 -12.80
C ALA A 123 -17.01 -24.02 -13.80
N ILE A 124 -16.89 -25.33 -14.02
CA ILE A 124 -15.96 -25.93 -15.00
C ILE A 124 -16.28 -25.44 -16.41
N ASN A 125 -17.57 -25.36 -16.77
CA ASN A 125 -18.02 -24.92 -18.09
C ASN A 125 -17.87 -23.41 -18.31
N ARG A 126 -17.49 -22.64 -17.28
CA ARG A 126 -17.22 -21.20 -17.38
C ARG A 126 -15.72 -20.94 -17.38
N CYS A 127 -15.08 -21.08 -18.54
CA CYS A 127 -13.63 -20.95 -18.71
C CYS A 127 -13.03 -19.68 -18.08
N LEU A 128 -13.76 -18.55 -18.06
CA LEU A 128 -13.30 -17.29 -17.48
C LEU A 128 -12.97 -17.38 -15.98
N LEU A 129 -13.60 -18.30 -15.23
CA LEU A 129 -13.25 -18.54 -13.82
C LEU A 129 -11.84 -19.15 -13.65
N TRP A 130 -11.26 -19.68 -14.72
CA TRP A 130 -10.02 -20.45 -14.71
C TRP A 130 -8.87 -19.72 -15.42
N THR A 131 -9.09 -18.51 -15.95
CA THR A 131 -8.04 -17.72 -16.62
C THR A 131 -7.01 -17.12 -15.66
N SER A 132 -7.30 -17.10 -14.37
CA SER A 132 -6.39 -16.60 -13.33
C SER A 132 -6.04 -17.67 -12.29
N PRO A 133 -5.00 -18.49 -12.51
CA PRO A 133 -4.52 -19.41 -11.49
C PRO A 133 -4.10 -18.67 -10.20
N PRO A 134 -4.19 -19.34 -9.03
CA PRO A 134 -3.70 -18.76 -7.78
C PRO A 134 -2.19 -18.44 -7.88
N PRO A 135 -1.68 -17.43 -7.14
CA PRO A 135 -0.26 -17.07 -7.15
C PRO A 135 0.66 -18.28 -6.87
N LEU A 136 1.60 -18.52 -7.78
CA LEU A 136 2.50 -19.65 -7.76
C LEU A 136 3.77 -19.29 -6.98
N HIS A 137 3.68 -19.31 -5.65
CA HIS A 137 4.86 -19.14 -4.80
C HIS A 137 5.59 -20.47 -4.65
N LEU A 138 6.79 -20.60 -5.21
CA LEU A 138 7.60 -21.84 -5.20
C LEU A 138 8.69 -21.83 -4.12
N ASP A 139 8.85 -20.72 -3.41
CA ASP A 139 9.90 -20.52 -2.41
C ASP A 139 9.81 -21.48 -1.21
N GLY A 140 10.88 -22.24 -0.99
CA GLY A 140 11.00 -23.15 0.15
C GLY A 140 10.03 -24.33 0.14
N LYS A 141 9.37 -24.60 -0.99
CA LYS A 141 8.49 -25.76 -1.15
C LYS A 141 9.28 -27.01 -1.48
N GLY A 142 8.92 -28.11 -0.83
CA GLY A 142 9.45 -29.43 -1.20
C GLY A 142 8.89 -29.91 -2.54
N PRO A 143 9.49 -30.95 -3.16
CA PRO A 143 9.04 -31.49 -4.45
C PRO A 143 7.55 -31.86 -4.50
N GLU A 144 7.00 -32.40 -3.40
CA GLU A 144 5.58 -32.79 -3.32
C GLU A 144 4.64 -31.58 -3.34
N ASP A 145 5.01 -30.49 -2.68
CA ASP A 145 4.18 -29.27 -2.70
C ASP A 145 4.20 -28.62 -4.08
N VAL A 146 5.34 -28.67 -4.78
CA VAL A 146 5.40 -28.15 -6.15
C VAL A 146 4.61 -29.04 -7.12
N ARG A 147 4.64 -30.37 -6.97
CA ARG A 147 3.76 -31.26 -7.75
C ARG A 147 2.28 -30.90 -7.55
N ARG A 148 1.86 -30.63 -6.31
CA ARG A 148 0.49 -30.18 -6.02
C ARG A 148 0.15 -28.85 -6.68
N VAL A 149 1.06 -27.87 -6.60
CA VAL A 149 0.89 -26.56 -7.25
C VAL A 149 0.80 -26.71 -8.77
N THR A 150 1.66 -27.55 -9.34
CA THR A 150 1.71 -27.85 -10.78
C THR A 150 0.43 -28.54 -11.24
N ALA A 151 -0.08 -29.53 -10.51
CA ALA A 151 -1.35 -30.18 -10.81
C ALA A 151 -2.55 -29.21 -10.74
N VAL A 152 -2.53 -28.27 -9.79
CA VAL A 152 -3.54 -27.20 -9.74
C VAL A 152 -3.39 -26.28 -10.95
N LEU A 153 -2.17 -25.88 -11.31
CA LEU A 153 -1.93 -25.06 -12.50
C LEU A 153 -2.45 -25.75 -13.78
N GLU A 154 -2.13 -27.03 -13.98
CA GLU A 154 -2.63 -27.82 -15.12
C GLU A 154 -4.17 -27.80 -15.19
N LEU A 155 -4.84 -27.98 -14.05
CA LEU A 155 -6.30 -27.91 -13.97
C LEU A 155 -6.84 -26.57 -14.47
N TYR A 156 -6.23 -25.45 -14.06
CA TYR A 156 -6.59 -24.11 -14.53
C TYR A 156 -6.33 -23.92 -16.02
N LEU A 157 -5.18 -24.37 -16.51
CA LEU A 157 -4.83 -24.27 -17.93
C LEU A 157 -5.77 -25.09 -18.81
N ILE A 158 -6.21 -26.26 -18.35
CA ILE A 158 -7.20 -27.10 -19.05
C ILE A 158 -8.56 -26.41 -19.11
N HIS A 159 -9.06 -25.92 -17.96
CA HIS A 159 -10.41 -25.34 -17.90
C HIS A 159 -10.50 -23.93 -18.49
N SER A 160 -9.40 -23.18 -18.53
CA SER A 160 -9.37 -21.87 -19.21
C SER A 160 -9.50 -21.97 -20.74
N GLY A 161 -9.34 -23.16 -21.32
CA GLY A 161 -9.55 -23.39 -22.75
C GLY A 161 -8.52 -22.68 -23.61
N THR A 162 -8.95 -21.72 -24.44
CA THR A 162 -8.08 -20.88 -25.29
C THR A 162 -8.09 -19.41 -24.86
N LEU A 163 -8.74 -19.08 -23.74
CA LEU A 163 -8.87 -17.70 -23.29
C LEU A 163 -7.52 -17.14 -22.82
N PRO A 164 -7.29 -15.82 -22.89
CA PRO A 164 -6.10 -15.20 -22.34
C PRO A 164 -5.97 -15.48 -20.84
N ILE A 165 -4.73 -15.62 -20.34
CA ILE A 165 -4.44 -16.00 -18.96
C ILE A 165 -3.66 -14.91 -18.20
N THR A 166 -3.98 -14.74 -16.92
CA THR A 166 -3.34 -13.81 -15.99
C THR A 166 -2.73 -14.58 -14.82
N PHE A 167 -1.42 -14.51 -14.61
CA PHE A 167 -0.76 -15.29 -13.56
C PHE A 167 0.36 -14.54 -12.84
N GLU A 168 0.64 -14.97 -11.61
CA GLU A 168 1.82 -14.58 -10.83
C GLU A 168 2.67 -15.82 -10.54
N LEU A 169 3.94 -15.79 -10.91
CA LEU A 169 4.93 -16.81 -10.60
C LEU A 169 6.05 -16.18 -9.77
N ALA A 170 6.28 -16.71 -8.57
CA ALA A 170 7.30 -16.22 -7.66
C ALA A 170 8.21 -17.34 -7.15
N ALA A 171 9.51 -17.17 -7.37
CA ALA A 171 10.58 -18.04 -6.92
C ALA A 171 11.77 -17.16 -6.46
N SER A 172 11.56 -16.38 -5.41
CA SER A 172 12.50 -15.36 -4.95
C SER A 172 13.73 -15.90 -4.20
N LYS A 173 13.68 -17.11 -3.63
CA LYS A 173 14.80 -17.67 -2.88
C LYS A 173 15.76 -18.36 -3.84
N PRO A 174 17.06 -18.01 -3.84
CA PRO A 174 18.05 -18.79 -4.57
C PRO A 174 17.93 -20.28 -4.15
N PRO A 175 18.05 -21.22 -5.08
CA PRO A 175 18.30 -22.62 -4.75
C PRO A 175 19.72 -22.69 -4.18
N ILE A 176 19.87 -22.35 -2.89
CA ILE A 176 21.18 -22.05 -2.27
C ILE A 176 22.13 -23.27 -2.33
N ARG A 177 21.65 -24.50 -2.59
CA ARG A 177 22.50 -25.70 -2.42
C ARG A 177 22.40 -26.79 -3.47
N MET A 178 21.29 -27.01 -4.18
CA MET A 178 21.14 -28.20 -5.03
C MET A 178 20.40 -27.97 -6.36
N PRO A 179 20.83 -28.59 -7.48
CA PRO A 179 20.10 -28.62 -8.75
C PRO A 179 18.66 -29.15 -8.64
N SER A 180 18.37 -29.98 -7.63
CA SER A 180 17.03 -30.51 -7.35
C SER A 180 16.00 -29.42 -7.04
N ASP A 181 16.43 -28.27 -6.51
CA ASP A 181 15.55 -27.17 -6.12
C ASP A 181 15.10 -26.34 -7.34
N VAL A 182 15.80 -26.49 -8.46
CA VAL A 182 15.51 -25.80 -9.73
C VAL A 182 14.44 -26.54 -10.53
N LEU A 183 14.45 -27.88 -10.51
CA LEU A 183 13.52 -28.71 -11.28
C LEU A 183 12.05 -28.30 -11.13
N PRO A 184 11.52 -28.04 -9.93
CA PRO A 184 10.12 -27.74 -9.76
C PRO A 184 9.73 -26.37 -10.33
N ILE A 185 10.63 -25.39 -10.27
CA ILE A 185 10.46 -24.08 -10.93
C ILE A 185 10.41 -24.29 -12.44
N ARG A 186 11.29 -25.14 -12.99
CA ARG A 186 11.30 -25.45 -14.42
C ARG A 186 10.02 -26.13 -14.85
N GLU A 187 9.43 -27.04 -14.06
CA GLU A 187 8.18 -27.73 -14.38
C GLU A 187 7.01 -26.75 -14.50
N ALA A 188 6.75 -25.96 -13.45
CA ALA A 188 5.69 -24.97 -13.46
C ALA A 188 5.89 -23.90 -14.55
N LEU A 189 7.13 -23.43 -14.72
CA LEU A 189 7.48 -22.47 -15.76
C LEU A 189 7.28 -23.07 -17.17
N THR A 190 7.61 -24.35 -17.37
CA THR A 190 7.41 -25.02 -18.66
C THR A 190 5.93 -25.07 -19.04
N LEU A 191 5.04 -25.38 -18.09
CA LEU A 191 3.59 -25.37 -18.34
C LEU A 191 3.10 -23.97 -18.76
N LEU A 192 3.56 -22.92 -18.07
CA LEU A 192 3.20 -21.54 -18.42
C LEU A 192 3.76 -21.16 -19.79
N LEU A 193 5.00 -21.51 -20.08
CA LEU A 193 5.68 -21.23 -21.35
C LEU A 193 4.99 -21.89 -22.55
N GLN A 194 4.45 -23.10 -22.37
CA GLN A 194 3.61 -23.76 -23.38
C GLN A 194 2.35 -22.96 -23.69
N GLN A 195 1.88 -22.13 -22.75
CA GLN A 195 0.73 -21.24 -22.89
C GLN A 195 1.11 -19.78 -23.16
N SER A 196 2.38 -19.49 -23.49
CA SER A 196 2.88 -18.12 -23.76
C SER A 196 2.06 -17.34 -24.79
N HIS A 197 1.55 -18.02 -25.81
CA HIS A 197 0.70 -17.44 -26.84
C HIS A 197 -0.64 -16.88 -26.34
N ARG A 198 -1.03 -17.15 -25.09
CA ARG A 198 -2.28 -16.69 -24.43
C ARG A 198 -2.01 -15.79 -23.22
N TRP A 199 -0.78 -15.45 -22.91
CA TRP A 199 -0.50 -14.59 -21.76
C TRP A 199 -1.13 -13.22 -21.99
N GLU A 200 -1.96 -12.77 -21.05
CA GLU A 200 -2.55 -11.42 -21.03
C GLU A 200 -1.79 -10.55 -20.03
N ARG A 201 -1.63 -11.06 -18.81
CA ARG A 201 -0.86 -10.41 -17.76
C ARG A 201 0.07 -11.44 -17.10
N ALA A 202 1.34 -11.09 -16.98
CA ALA A 202 2.35 -11.97 -16.38
C ALA A 202 3.13 -11.22 -15.31
N VAL A 203 3.10 -11.71 -14.07
CA VAL A 203 3.97 -11.24 -12.99
C VAL A 203 5.01 -12.32 -12.72
N LEU A 204 6.27 -12.02 -13.03
CA LEU A 204 7.41 -12.93 -13.01
C LEU A 204 8.42 -12.47 -11.96
N LYS A 205 8.37 -13.06 -10.77
CA LYS A 205 9.34 -12.84 -9.70
C LYS A 205 10.36 -13.98 -9.73
N LEU A 206 11.27 -13.92 -10.68
CA LEU A 206 12.14 -15.03 -11.04
C LEU A 206 13.62 -14.65 -10.94
N PRO A 207 14.47 -15.60 -10.53
CA PRO A 207 15.91 -15.45 -10.67
C PRO A 207 16.29 -15.42 -12.16
N SER A 208 17.45 -14.86 -12.46
CA SER A 208 18.08 -14.81 -13.80
C SER A 208 18.01 -16.12 -14.60
N PHE A 209 18.20 -17.29 -13.97
CA PHE A 209 18.14 -18.57 -14.70
C PHE A 209 16.72 -18.87 -15.21
N GLY A 210 15.69 -18.45 -14.46
CA GLY A 210 14.30 -18.58 -14.86
C GLY A 210 14.03 -17.69 -16.06
N LEU A 211 14.51 -16.44 -16.01
CA LEU A 211 14.46 -15.50 -17.13
C LEU A 211 15.17 -16.03 -18.38
N LYS A 212 16.37 -16.58 -18.23
CA LYS A 212 17.11 -17.25 -19.32
C LYS A 212 16.33 -18.41 -19.91
N GLN A 213 15.67 -19.23 -19.09
CA GLN A 213 14.82 -20.31 -19.60
C GLN A 213 13.63 -19.77 -20.40
N ILE A 214 12.98 -18.68 -19.96
CA ILE A 214 11.91 -18.03 -20.72
C ILE A 214 12.46 -17.58 -22.08
N GLN A 215 13.63 -16.95 -22.09
CA GLN A 215 14.28 -16.49 -23.31
C GLN A 215 14.57 -17.62 -24.30
N GLU A 216 15.06 -18.75 -23.83
CA GLU A 216 15.37 -19.92 -24.67
C GLU A 216 14.11 -20.63 -25.19
N SER A 217 12.99 -20.50 -24.46
CA SER A 217 11.77 -21.29 -24.72
C SER A 217 10.73 -20.56 -25.58
N ILE A 218 10.58 -19.24 -25.42
CA ILE A 218 9.62 -18.45 -26.20
C ILE A 218 10.25 -18.07 -27.53
N LYS A 219 9.78 -18.68 -28.63
CA LYS A 219 10.26 -18.42 -30.00
C LYS A 219 9.26 -17.68 -30.89
N GLY A 220 8.06 -17.40 -30.39
CA GLY A 220 6.94 -16.85 -31.16
C GLY A 220 6.43 -15.52 -30.62
N PRO A 221 5.44 -14.91 -31.30
CA PRO A 221 4.79 -13.69 -30.83
C PRO A 221 4.02 -13.95 -29.53
N LEU A 222 3.85 -12.88 -28.75
CA LEU A 222 3.04 -12.85 -27.54
C LEU A 222 1.81 -11.98 -27.82
N PRO A 223 0.82 -12.49 -28.60
CA PRO A 223 -0.21 -11.65 -29.20
C PRO A 223 -1.20 -11.08 -28.20
N PHE A 224 -1.36 -11.67 -27.02
CA PHE A 224 -2.28 -11.16 -25.99
C PHE A 224 -1.59 -10.42 -24.85
N LEU A 225 -0.24 -10.43 -24.79
CA LEU A 225 0.47 -9.90 -23.64
C LEU A 225 0.27 -8.39 -23.55
N TYR A 226 -0.50 -7.97 -22.56
CA TYR A 226 -0.89 -6.60 -22.30
C TYR A 226 -0.09 -5.99 -21.15
N SER A 227 0.14 -6.76 -20.08
CA SER A 227 0.86 -6.31 -18.88
C SER A 227 1.97 -7.31 -18.51
N LEU A 228 3.17 -6.81 -18.26
CA LEU A 228 4.32 -7.58 -17.85
C LEU A 228 4.99 -6.93 -16.64
N ASP A 229 5.10 -7.65 -15.54
CA ASP A 229 5.85 -7.24 -14.35
C ASP A 229 6.97 -8.26 -14.09
N VAL A 230 8.22 -7.81 -14.17
CA VAL A 230 9.41 -8.65 -13.96
C VAL A 230 10.15 -8.16 -12.73
N LEU A 231 10.24 -9.00 -11.70
CA LEU A 231 11.02 -8.74 -10.49
C LEU A 231 12.17 -9.74 -10.41
N ILE A 232 13.39 -9.23 -10.36
CA ILE A 232 14.61 -10.01 -10.17
C ILE A 232 15.01 -9.92 -8.69
N PRO A 233 14.78 -10.98 -7.90
CA PRO A 233 14.95 -10.94 -6.46
C PRO A 233 16.43 -10.77 -6.05
N PRO A 234 16.69 -10.09 -4.91
CA PRO A 234 18.03 -9.97 -4.34
C PRO A 234 18.68 -11.32 -4.05
N PHE A 235 19.99 -11.42 -4.30
CA PHE A 235 20.84 -12.56 -3.93
C PHE A 235 20.62 -13.86 -4.72
N ALA A 236 19.87 -13.84 -5.83
CA ALA A 236 19.63 -15.02 -6.66
C ALA A 236 20.91 -15.63 -7.26
N GLU A 237 22.02 -14.89 -7.33
CA GLU A 237 23.25 -15.35 -7.97
C GLU A 237 24.50 -15.02 -7.14
N ILE A 238 25.34 -16.03 -6.95
CA ILE A 238 26.79 -15.82 -6.84
C ILE A 238 27.24 -15.61 -8.30
N PRO A 239 27.86 -14.48 -8.66
CA PRO A 239 28.36 -14.26 -10.01
C PRO A 239 29.25 -15.43 -10.40
N THR A 240 28.78 -16.29 -11.30
CA THR A 240 29.70 -17.17 -12.01
C THR A 240 30.49 -16.26 -12.94
N ALA A 241 31.83 -16.33 -12.87
CA ALA A 241 32.75 -15.31 -13.38
C ALA A 241 32.74 -15.05 -14.91
N SER A 242 31.72 -15.47 -15.65
CA SER A 242 31.68 -15.35 -17.13
C SER A 242 30.30 -15.18 -17.76
N GLY A 243 29.21 -15.12 -16.99
CA GLY A 243 27.86 -15.04 -17.57
C GLY A 243 27.30 -13.62 -17.58
N SER A 244 27.36 -12.92 -18.71
CA SER A 244 26.43 -11.81 -18.94
C SER A 244 25.01 -12.35 -18.87
N VAL A 245 24.12 -11.69 -18.12
CA VAL A 245 22.70 -12.06 -18.14
C VAL A 245 22.18 -11.77 -19.55
N PRO A 246 21.49 -12.72 -20.21
CA PRO A 246 21.02 -12.51 -21.56
C PRO A 246 19.83 -11.52 -21.53
N GLY A 247 19.83 -10.54 -22.45
CA GLY A 247 18.75 -9.53 -22.55
C GLY A 247 17.39 -10.16 -22.87
N LEU A 248 16.29 -9.65 -22.31
CA LEU A 248 14.93 -10.21 -22.52
C LEU A 248 14.32 -9.78 -23.84
N ASP A 249 15.02 -10.09 -24.94
CA ASP A 249 14.58 -9.79 -26.30
C ASP A 249 13.25 -10.46 -26.68
N ILE A 250 12.84 -11.50 -25.95
CA ILE A 250 11.60 -12.25 -26.22
C ILE A 250 10.33 -11.41 -26.20
N PHE A 251 10.32 -10.30 -25.46
CA PHE A 251 9.15 -9.43 -25.38
C PHE A 251 9.08 -8.42 -26.53
N CYS A 252 10.07 -8.40 -27.44
CA CYS A 252 10.04 -7.55 -28.63
C CYS A 252 8.82 -7.79 -29.53
N ASN A 253 8.30 -9.03 -29.54
CA ASN A 253 7.19 -9.47 -30.38
C ASN A 253 5.85 -9.49 -29.62
N ALA A 254 5.65 -8.60 -28.66
CA ALA A 254 4.40 -8.46 -27.91
C ALA A 254 3.61 -7.22 -28.40
N PRO A 255 2.85 -7.30 -29.52
CA PRO A 255 2.21 -6.13 -30.17
C PRO A 255 1.06 -5.50 -29.36
N ASN A 256 0.64 -6.13 -28.27
CA ASN A 256 -0.41 -5.61 -27.39
C ASN A 256 0.14 -5.18 -26.02
N LEU A 257 1.46 -5.20 -25.83
CA LEU A 257 2.06 -4.79 -24.57
C LEU A 257 1.83 -3.29 -24.36
N ARG A 258 1.16 -2.95 -23.26
CA ARG A 258 0.86 -1.57 -22.85
C ARG A 258 1.44 -1.24 -21.49
N GLU A 259 1.63 -2.24 -20.62
CA GLU A 259 2.16 -2.04 -19.28
C GLU A 259 3.43 -2.86 -19.10
N LEU A 260 4.51 -2.18 -18.72
CA LEU A 260 5.77 -2.83 -18.39
C LEU A 260 6.26 -2.33 -17.02
N SER A 261 6.49 -3.25 -16.10
CA SER A 261 7.17 -3.04 -14.84
C SER A 261 8.39 -3.95 -14.78
N CYS A 262 9.55 -3.39 -14.46
CA CYS A 262 10.79 -4.14 -14.27
C CYS A 262 11.47 -3.67 -12.99
N ASP A 263 11.85 -4.61 -12.13
CA ASP A 263 12.59 -4.33 -10.91
C ASP A 263 13.80 -5.26 -10.81
N SER A 264 14.98 -4.66 -10.95
CA SER A 264 16.30 -5.28 -10.92
C SER A 264 17.21 -4.66 -9.85
N SER A 265 16.63 -4.00 -8.84
CA SER A 265 17.29 -3.21 -7.78
C SER A 265 18.45 -3.90 -7.06
N PHE A 266 18.57 -5.24 -7.13
CA PHE A 266 19.55 -6.00 -6.34
C PHE A 266 20.48 -6.93 -7.15
N GLY A 267 20.37 -6.96 -8.47
CA GLY A 267 20.95 -8.04 -9.28
C GLY A 267 22.23 -7.75 -10.07
N TRP A 268 22.72 -6.50 -10.15
CA TRP A 268 23.57 -6.13 -11.29
C TRP A 268 24.71 -5.18 -10.91
N MET A 269 25.87 -5.74 -10.57
CA MET A 269 27.15 -5.02 -10.58
C MET A 269 27.90 -5.18 -11.91
N SER A 270 27.27 -5.72 -12.97
CA SER A 270 27.94 -6.04 -14.23
C SER A 270 27.48 -5.14 -15.38
N ASP A 271 28.47 -4.59 -16.09
CA ASP A 271 28.36 -3.59 -17.18
C ASP A 271 27.57 -4.00 -18.44
N SER A 272 26.92 -5.17 -18.49
CA SER A 272 26.35 -5.70 -19.76
C SER A 272 24.82 -5.74 -19.76
N LEU A 273 24.24 -4.68 -20.33
CA LEU A 273 22.94 -4.52 -21.02
C LEU A 273 21.72 -5.18 -20.36
N GLY A 274 20.82 -4.30 -19.91
CA GLY A 274 19.63 -4.64 -19.16
C GLY A 274 18.59 -5.44 -19.97
N PRO A 275 17.61 -6.03 -19.28
CA PRO A 275 16.62 -6.90 -19.89
C PRO A 275 15.68 -6.23 -20.92
N LEU A 276 15.73 -4.91 -21.15
CA LEU A 276 14.62 -4.18 -21.77
C LEU A 276 14.89 -3.50 -23.13
N ASP A 277 16.11 -3.62 -23.66
CA ASP A 277 16.53 -2.85 -24.85
C ASP A 277 15.66 -3.11 -26.10
N LYS A 278 14.94 -4.23 -26.17
CA LYS A 278 14.13 -4.62 -27.35
C LYS A 278 12.63 -4.67 -27.10
N VAL A 279 12.13 -4.17 -25.98
CA VAL A 279 10.68 -4.10 -25.76
C VAL A 279 10.05 -3.09 -26.74
N PRO A 280 8.81 -3.33 -27.24
CA PRO A 280 8.11 -2.36 -28.08
C PRO A 280 7.69 -1.10 -27.30
N HIS A 281 8.65 -0.19 -27.04
CA HIS A 281 8.45 1.04 -26.25
C HIS A 281 7.39 1.98 -26.85
N SER A 282 7.28 2.01 -28.18
CA SER A 282 6.41 2.92 -28.94
C SER A 282 4.90 2.73 -28.74
N GLN A 283 4.49 1.71 -27.98
CA GLN A 283 3.08 1.41 -27.70
C GLN A 283 2.76 1.33 -26.20
N LEU A 284 3.74 1.56 -25.33
CA LEU A 284 3.52 1.49 -23.88
C LEU A 284 2.61 2.64 -23.42
N GLU A 285 1.73 2.35 -22.48
CA GLU A 285 0.89 3.30 -21.73
C GLU A 285 1.46 3.54 -20.33
N ILE A 286 2.02 2.50 -19.71
CA ILE A 286 2.61 2.55 -18.36
C ILE A 286 3.98 1.89 -18.41
N PHE A 287 4.98 2.64 -17.98
CA PHE A 287 6.33 2.13 -17.78
C PHE A 287 6.79 2.36 -16.35
N LYS A 288 7.32 1.29 -15.75
CA LYS A 288 8.01 1.32 -14.47
C LYS A 288 9.33 0.56 -14.57
N SER A 289 10.43 1.19 -14.22
CA SER A 289 11.73 0.56 -14.07
C SER A 289 12.34 0.90 -12.71
N ILE A 290 12.85 -0.12 -12.04
CA ILE A 290 13.68 0.01 -10.85
C ILE A 290 14.98 -0.74 -11.16
N SER A 291 16.12 -0.08 -11.32
CA SER A 291 17.35 -0.74 -11.78
C SER A 291 18.60 -0.24 -11.08
N GLN A 292 19.56 -1.13 -10.78
CA GLN A 292 20.81 -0.69 -10.18
C GLN A 292 21.64 0.20 -11.14
N ASP A 293 21.67 -0.16 -12.43
CA ASP A 293 22.30 0.62 -13.49
C ASP A 293 21.21 1.24 -14.38
N ASP A 294 21.36 2.51 -14.73
CA ASP A 294 20.36 3.32 -15.42
C ASP A 294 20.59 3.44 -16.92
N ARG A 295 21.68 2.89 -17.46
CA ARG A 295 22.21 3.42 -18.71
C ARG A 295 21.25 3.55 -19.90
N ASN A 296 20.14 2.79 -20.00
CA ASN A 296 19.28 2.84 -21.18
C ASN A 296 17.77 2.98 -20.93
N ALA A 297 17.17 2.49 -19.84
CA ALA A 297 15.72 2.26 -19.83
C ALA A 297 14.86 3.55 -19.92
N TYR A 298 15.27 4.61 -19.22
CA TYR A 298 14.60 5.92 -19.34
C TYR A 298 14.85 6.57 -20.70
N CYS A 299 16.08 6.46 -21.21
CA CYS A 299 16.47 6.99 -22.51
C CYS A 299 15.71 6.32 -23.65
N ASP A 300 15.63 5.00 -23.67
CA ASP A 300 14.96 4.21 -24.71
C ASP A 300 13.48 4.62 -24.90
N ILE A 301 12.80 4.92 -23.80
CA ILE A 301 11.39 5.34 -23.83
C ILE A 301 11.23 6.75 -24.37
N LEU A 302 12.16 7.64 -24.03
CA LEU A 302 12.10 9.01 -24.50
C LEU A 302 12.62 9.17 -25.93
N ASP A 303 13.52 8.28 -26.38
CA ASP A 303 13.99 8.25 -27.76
C ASP A 303 12.96 7.57 -28.69
N CYS A 304 12.09 6.71 -28.17
CA CYS A 304 10.98 6.07 -28.90
C CYS A 304 9.62 6.21 -28.18
N PRO A 305 9.12 7.44 -27.96
CA PRO A 305 7.97 7.65 -27.10
C PRO A 305 6.67 7.16 -27.73
N SER A 306 5.89 6.45 -26.93
CA SER A 306 4.51 6.10 -27.27
C SER A 306 3.60 7.33 -27.18
N PRO A 307 2.72 7.58 -28.17
CA PRO A 307 1.72 8.64 -28.08
C PRO A 307 0.66 8.36 -27.01
N GLU A 308 0.53 7.10 -26.57
CA GLU A 308 -0.38 6.65 -25.53
C GLU A 308 0.25 6.60 -24.14
N LEU A 309 1.52 6.99 -23.99
CA LEU A 309 2.24 6.95 -22.72
C LEU A 309 1.59 7.88 -21.69
N ARG A 310 1.20 7.31 -20.54
CA ARG A 310 0.53 8.03 -19.43
C ARG A 310 1.39 8.10 -18.18
N SER A 311 2.20 7.07 -17.92
CA SER A 311 3.00 6.99 -16.70
C SER A 311 4.41 6.49 -16.99
N VAL A 312 5.41 7.25 -16.52
CA VAL A 312 6.82 6.89 -16.56
C VAL A 312 7.37 6.96 -15.15
N GLU A 313 7.76 5.81 -14.59
CA GLU A 313 8.37 5.71 -13.27
C GLU A 313 9.74 5.03 -13.37
N CYS A 314 10.81 5.78 -13.24
CA CYS A 314 12.18 5.27 -13.25
C CYS A 314 12.82 5.47 -11.88
N ALA A 315 13.38 4.41 -11.31
CA ALA A 315 14.18 4.44 -10.10
C ALA A 315 15.51 3.74 -10.34
N CYS A 316 16.62 4.42 -10.11
CA CYS A 316 17.94 3.82 -10.28
C CYS A 316 18.93 4.19 -9.18
N TYR A 317 20.10 3.57 -9.20
CA TYR A 317 21.19 3.99 -8.31
C TYR A 317 21.74 5.32 -8.83
N SER A 318 22.16 5.36 -10.09
CA SER A 318 22.75 6.55 -10.69
C SER A 318 22.21 6.84 -12.09
N PHE A 319 21.69 8.05 -12.31
CA PHE A 319 21.39 8.52 -13.68
C PHE A 319 22.66 9.08 -14.32
N GLU A 320 23.26 8.31 -15.23
CA GLU A 320 24.50 8.71 -15.91
C GLU A 320 24.27 9.48 -17.21
N THR A 321 23.25 9.09 -17.96
CA THR A 321 22.98 9.65 -19.28
C THR A 321 21.56 10.16 -19.38
N LEU A 322 21.35 11.07 -20.33
CA LEU A 322 20.06 11.63 -20.67
C LEU A 322 19.78 11.31 -22.14
N PRO A 323 18.50 11.25 -22.55
CA PRO A 323 18.12 11.01 -23.93
C PRO A 323 18.82 11.98 -24.88
N ALA A 324 19.22 11.51 -26.05
CA ALA A 324 19.89 12.35 -27.04
C ALA A 324 18.91 13.34 -27.70
N SER A 325 17.62 13.01 -27.71
CA SER A 325 16.57 13.87 -28.25
C SER A 325 16.43 15.17 -27.45
N LYS A 326 16.55 16.30 -28.15
CA LYS A 326 16.48 17.64 -27.55
C LYS A 326 15.07 18.13 -27.21
N PHE A 327 14.02 17.47 -27.70
CA PHE A 327 12.64 17.90 -27.47
C PHE A 327 11.72 16.69 -27.44
N ASN A 328 11.12 16.43 -26.27
CA ASN A 328 10.20 15.31 -26.10
C ASN A 328 8.81 15.85 -25.75
N PHE A 329 7.90 15.77 -26.72
CA PHE A 329 6.50 16.12 -26.54
C PHE A 329 5.70 14.85 -26.21
N LEU A 330 5.21 14.74 -24.97
CA LEU A 330 4.45 13.58 -24.49
C LEU A 330 3.06 14.04 -24.02
N PRO A 331 2.06 14.10 -24.92
CA PRO A 331 0.81 14.80 -24.65
C PRO A 331 -0.07 14.14 -23.58
N LYS A 332 0.09 12.84 -23.34
CA LYS A 332 -0.77 12.05 -22.45
C LYS A 332 -0.11 11.67 -21.12
N VAL A 333 1.15 12.03 -20.91
CA VAL A 333 1.87 11.69 -19.67
C VAL A 333 1.30 12.50 -18.51
N THR A 334 0.64 11.80 -17.58
CA THR A 334 0.08 12.36 -16.36
C THR A 334 1.00 12.15 -15.16
N VAL A 335 1.89 11.14 -15.21
CA VAL A 335 2.81 10.80 -14.13
C VAL A 335 4.24 10.68 -14.67
N LEU A 336 5.14 11.48 -14.10
CA LEU A 336 6.59 11.37 -14.30
C LEU A 336 7.27 11.24 -12.94
N ARG A 337 7.94 10.11 -12.70
CA ARG A 337 8.73 9.88 -11.49
C ARG A 337 10.14 9.45 -11.85
N LEU A 338 11.12 10.21 -11.39
CA LEU A 338 12.55 9.95 -11.57
C LEU A 338 13.18 9.88 -10.17
N ARG A 339 13.71 8.72 -9.80
CA ARG A 339 14.32 8.49 -8.48
C ARG A 339 15.74 7.98 -8.69
N ALA A 340 16.69 8.61 -8.03
CA ALA A 340 18.08 8.20 -8.06
C ALA A 340 18.63 8.10 -6.64
N TYR A 341 19.63 7.25 -6.43
CA TYR A 341 20.58 7.53 -5.35
C TYR A 341 21.40 8.78 -5.69
N GLU A 342 21.83 8.92 -6.94
CA GLU A 342 22.67 10.02 -7.45
C GLU A 342 22.29 10.40 -8.90
N PHE A 343 22.19 11.69 -9.21
CA PHE A 343 22.12 12.14 -10.61
C PHE A 343 23.53 12.57 -11.03
N LEU A 344 24.14 11.83 -11.96
CA LEU A 344 25.43 12.15 -12.58
C LEU A 344 25.27 12.98 -13.87
N CYS A 345 24.03 13.21 -14.30
CA CYS A 345 23.65 14.03 -15.44
C CYS A 345 22.96 15.34 -15.02
N ASP A 346 22.87 16.30 -15.95
CA ASP A 346 22.13 17.56 -15.74
C ASP A 346 20.62 17.38 -15.93
N ILE A 347 20.00 16.77 -14.91
CA ILE A 347 18.57 16.50 -14.90
C ILE A 347 17.72 17.78 -14.95
N ALA A 348 18.24 18.92 -14.47
CA ALA A 348 17.53 20.19 -14.53
C ALA A 348 17.36 20.64 -15.98
N SER A 349 18.46 20.71 -16.74
CA SER A 349 18.43 21.02 -18.17
C SER A 349 17.57 20.03 -18.95
N HIS A 350 17.55 18.75 -18.57
CA HIS A 350 16.67 17.77 -19.19
C HIS A 350 15.19 18.11 -19.02
N LEU A 351 14.75 18.47 -17.81
CA LEU A 351 13.36 18.84 -17.56
C LEU A 351 12.91 20.05 -18.41
N GLU A 352 13.82 20.98 -18.71
CA GLU A 352 13.54 22.12 -19.59
C GLU A 352 13.26 21.72 -21.04
N THR A 353 13.69 20.53 -21.47
CA THR A 353 13.44 20.01 -22.83
C THR A 353 12.10 19.31 -22.99
N LEU A 354 11.44 18.96 -21.88
CA LEU A 354 10.22 18.17 -21.89
C LEU A 354 8.98 19.05 -22.04
N THR A 355 7.98 18.58 -22.77
CA THR A 355 6.67 19.24 -22.88
C THR A 355 5.56 18.23 -22.60
N LEU A 356 4.94 18.35 -21.44
CA LEU A 356 4.05 17.36 -20.81
C LEU A 356 2.71 18.02 -20.42
N PRO A 357 1.84 18.39 -21.37
CA PRO A 357 0.66 19.21 -21.09
C PRO A 357 -0.38 18.53 -20.17
N ALA A 358 -0.41 17.19 -20.14
CA ALA A 358 -1.29 16.43 -19.24
C ALA A 358 -0.66 16.11 -17.87
N LEU A 359 0.55 16.62 -17.56
CA LEU A 359 1.27 16.25 -16.35
C LEU A 359 0.52 16.70 -15.09
N LEU A 360 0.18 15.74 -14.24
CA LEU A 360 -0.46 15.97 -12.95
C LEU A 360 0.49 15.68 -11.80
N HIS A 361 1.31 14.63 -11.92
CA HIS A 361 2.22 14.17 -10.87
C HIS A 361 3.67 14.22 -11.34
N LEU A 362 4.47 15.04 -10.67
CA LEU A 362 5.91 15.13 -10.88
C LEU A 362 6.66 14.70 -9.62
N GLU A 363 7.57 13.74 -9.76
CA GLU A 363 8.50 13.34 -8.70
C GLU A 363 9.93 13.29 -9.26
N VAL A 364 10.84 14.06 -8.66
CA VAL A 364 12.28 13.95 -8.92
C VAL A 364 13.00 13.85 -7.58
N ARG A 365 13.55 12.67 -7.28
CA ARG A 365 14.19 12.37 -6.00
C ARG A 365 15.63 11.91 -6.17
N CYS A 366 16.50 12.41 -5.30
CA CYS A 366 17.90 12.04 -5.18
C CYS A 366 18.20 11.76 -3.71
N SER A 367 18.93 10.69 -3.41
CA SER A 367 19.33 10.37 -2.03
C SER A 367 20.66 11.01 -1.62
N SER A 368 21.53 11.31 -2.59
CA SER A 368 22.81 11.97 -2.39
C SER A 368 22.64 13.49 -2.52
N PRO A 369 22.85 14.26 -1.43
CA PRO A 369 22.71 15.71 -1.45
C PRO A 369 23.93 16.39 -2.10
N GLN A 370 25.03 15.67 -2.29
CA GLN A 370 26.30 16.24 -2.75
C GLN A 370 26.35 16.45 -4.27
N THR A 371 25.46 15.79 -5.00
CA THR A 371 25.58 15.63 -6.45
C THR A 371 24.60 16.49 -7.22
N LEU A 372 23.59 17.02 -6.53
CA LEU A 372 22.67 17.97 -7.12
C LEU A 372 23.21 19.40 -7.00
N LEU A 373 23.26 20.09 -8.14
CA LEU A 373 23.23 21.56 -8.22
C LEU A 373 21.87 22.03 -7.70
N ALA A 374 21.72 22.05 -6.37
CA ALA A 374 20.47 22.20 -5.62
C ALA A 374 19.57 23.40 -6.03
N GLY A 375 20.13 24.43 -6.66
CA GLY A 375 19.34 25.54 -7.17
C GLY A 375 18.63 25.26 -8.51
N LEU A 376 19.21 24.41 -9.36
CA LEU A 376 18.76 24.24 -10.75
C LEU A 376 17.51 23.36 -10.88
N MET A 377 17.24 22.50 -9.90
CA MET A 377 16.06 21.62 -9.95
C MET A 377 14.75 22.41 -9.98
N TYR A 378 14.63 23.44 -9.12
CA TYR A 378 13.44 24.28 -9.11
C TYR A 378 13.32 25.07 -10.41
N THR A 379 14.40 25.60 -10.95
CA THR A 379 14.34 26.33 -12.24
C THR A 379 13.94 25.41 -13.40
N GLY A 380 14.49 24.19 -13.47
CA GLY A 380 14.12 23.21 -14.48
C GLY A 380 12.64 22.80 -14.40
N VAL A 381 12.13 22.56 -13.19
CA VAL A 381 10.70 22.26 -12.96
C VAL A 381 9.81 23.45 -13.31
N GLN A 382 10.22 24.66 -12.95
CA GLN A 382 9.50 25.89 -13.26
C GLN A 382 9.38 26.09 -14.78
N THR A 383 10.48 25.90 -15.52
CA THR A 383 10.50 25.95 -16.99
C THR A 383 9.61 24.87 -17.58
N LEU A 384 9.72 23.62 -17.11
CA LEU A 384 8.86 22.50 -17.53
C LEU A 384 7.38 22.84 -17.39
N VAL A 385 6.95 23.33 -16.22
CA VAL A 385 5.53 23.63 -15.96
C VAL A 385 5.04 24.78 -16.84
N ARG A 386 5.84 25.84 -17.01
CA ARG A 386 5.51 26.96 -17.90
C ARG A 386 5.37 26.52 -19.35
N GLN A 387 6.34 25.76 -19.85
CA GLN A 387 6.37 25.29 -21.23
C GLN A 387 5.25 24.28 -21.52
N SER A 388 4.97 23.39 -20.56
CA SER A 388 3.92 22.39 -20.68
C SER A 388 2.52 22.98 -20.51
N GLY A 389 2.39 24.12 -19.82
CA GLY A 389 1.10 24.69 -19.45
C GLY A 389 0.28 23.78 -18.52
N CYS A 390 0.94 22.83 -17.84
CA CYS A 390 0.29 21.87 -16.97
C CYS A 390 0.03 22.47 -15.57
N SER A 391 -0.88 21.88 -14.81
CA SER A 391 -1.17 22.27 -13.44
C SER A 391 -1.03 21.06 -12.54
N LEU A 392 0.04 21.03 -11.73
CA LEU A 392 0.37 19.85 -10.93
C LEU A 392 -0.62 19.67 -9.78
N GLU A 393 -1.00 18.41 -9.55
CA GLU A 393 -1.73 17.95 -8.36
C GLU A 393 -0.77 17.39 -7.29
N ARG A 394 0.37 16.83 -7.72
CA ARG A 394 1.42 16.31 -6.84
C ARG A 394 2.79 16.76 -7.32
N LEU A 395 3.56 17.34 -6.41
CA LEU A 395 4.95 17.71 -6.64
C LEU A 395 5.84 17.09 -5.57
N SER A 396 6.83 16.31 -5.97
CA SER A 396 7.87 15.81 -5.07
C SER A 396 9.27 16.10 -5.57
N LEU A 397 10.06 16.83 -4.80
CA LEU A 397 11.42 17.24 -5.16
C LEU A 397 12.39 16.96 -4.01
N SER A 398 13.45 16.21 -4.28
CA SER A 398 14.61 16.18 -3.38
C SER A 398 15.64 17.16 -3.93
N SER A 399 15.61 18.40 -3.46
CA SER A 399 16.63 19.39 -3.78
C SER A 399 17.29 19.91 -2.51
N GLY A 400 18.50 20.46 -2.64
CA GLY A 400 19.13 21.20 -1.55
C GLY A 400 18.50 22.61 -1.41
N GLU A 401 19.33 23.64 -1.22
CA GLU A 401 18.88 25.03 -1.09
C GLU A 401 17.99 25.44 -2.28
N SER A 402 16.71 25.72 -1.98
CA SER A 402 15.74 26.25 -2.93
C SER A 402 16.06 27.71 -3.22
N SER A 403 15.94 28.14 -4.49
CA SER A 403 15.70 29.55 -4.77
C SER A 403 14.26 29.88 -4.35
N PRO A 404 14.03 30.75 -3.35
CA PRO A 404 12.68 31.04 -2.87
C PRO A 404 11.77 31.59 -3.97
N ALA A 405 12.34 32.34 -4.92
CA ALA A 405 11.64 32.86 -6.09
C ALA A 405 11.16 31.73 -7.02
N ALA A 406 12.03 30.80 -7.39
CA ALA A 406 11.65 29.67 -8.26
C ALA A 406 10.61 28.77 -7.58
N PHE A 407 10.76 28.53 -6.27
CA PHE A 407 9.79 27.78 -5.48
C PHE A 407 8.41 28.44 -5.49
N THR A 408 8.33 29.73 -5.17
CA THR A 408 7.08 30.50 -5.17
C THR A 408 6.42 30.51 -6.55
N ASP A 409 7.21 30.67 -7.61
CA ASP A 409 6.72 30.66 -8.99
C ASP A 409 6.10 29.30 -9.37
N ILE A 410 6.69 28.17 -8.97
CA ILE A 410 6.11 26.84 -9.23
C ILE A 410 4.76 26.68 -8.53
N LEU A 411 4.67 27.13 -7.27
CA LEU A 411 3.41 27.07 -6.52
C LEU A 411 2.32 27.92 -7.18
N ALA A 412 2.68 29.10 -7.68
CA ALA A 412 1.76 29.98 -8.41
C ALA A 412 1.28 29.35 -9.73
N LEU A 413 2.14 28.61 -10.42
CA LEU A 413 1.80 27.89 -11.66
C LEU A 413 0.94 26.64 -11.40
N SER A 414 0.89 26.13 -10.17
CA SER A 414 0.21 24.88 -9.82
C SER A 414 -0.90 25.08 -8.76
N PRO A 415 -1.96 25.86 -9.05
CA PRO A 415 -3.03 26.12 -8.09
C PRO A 415 -3.82 24.87 -7.68
N ASN A 416 -3.74 23.78 -8.45
CA ASN A 416 -4.39 22.51 -8.15
C ASN A 416 -3.57 21.58 -7.25
N LEU A 417 -2.43 22.02 -6.72
CA LEU A 417 -1.55 21.18 -5.93
C LEU A 417 -2.24 20.68 -4.65
N VAL A 418 -2.35 19.36 -4.52
CA VAL A 418 -2.96 18.64 -3.38
C VAL A 418 -1.89 18.09 -2.45
N GLU A 419 -0.76 17.61 -3.00
CA GLU A 419 0.35 17.04 -2.24
C GLU A 419 1.69 17.66 -2.64
N LEU A 420 2.44 18.14 -1.64
CA LEU A 420 3.78 18.71 -1.80
C LEU A 420 4.78 17.92 -0.94
N ASP A 421 5.80 17.32 -1.56
CA ASP A 421 6.85 16.55 -0.88
C ASP A 421 8.24 17.06 -1.21
N ILE A 422 8.82 17.86 -0.32
CA ILE A 422 10.09 18.56 -0.56
C ILE A 422 11.07 18.38 0.59
N THR A 423 12.35 18.67 0.34
CA THR A 423 13.30 18.93 1.43
C THR A 423 12.80 20.11 2.26
N PHE A 424 13.00 20.06 3.58
CA PHE A 424 12.53 21.10 4.47
C PHE A 424 13.01 22.49 4.03
N PRO A 425 12.10 23.41 3.68
CA PRO A 425 12.46 24.66 3.02
C PRO A 425 12.97 25.73 4.00
N ASP A 426 13.54 26.81 3.45
CA ASP A 426 13.97 27.97 4.22
C ASP A 426 12.80 28.84 4.73
N THR A 427 13.11 29.89 5.51
CA THR A 427 12.11 30.78 6.12
C THR A 427 11.23 31.49 5.08
N GLU A 428 11.83 31.93 3.96
CA GLU A 428 11.13 32.68 2.91
C GLU A 428 10.15 31.78 2.16
N SER A 429 10.60 30.58 1.80
CA SER A 429 9.81 29.54 1.16
C SER A 429 8.68 29.05 2.07
N LEU A 430 8.90 28.86 3.38
CA LEU A 430 7.83 28.59 4.35
C LEU A 430 6.81 29.74 4.43
N THR A 431 7.29 30.98 4.32
CA THR A 431 6.42 32.16 4.34
C THR A 431 5.55 32.21 3.09
N SER A 432 6.08 31.83 1.91
CA SER A 432 5.30 31.74 0.66
C SER A 432 4.16 30.70 0.73
N LEU A 433 4.31 29.67 1.58
CA LEU A 433 3.27 28.69 1.85
C LEU A 433 2.23 29.19 2.87
N THR A 434 2.47 30.29 3.59
CA THR A 434 1.48 30.83 4.53
C THR A 434 0.28 31.38 3.74
N LEU A 435 -0.93 30.98 4.10
CA LEU A 435 -2.13 31.53 3.47
C LEU A 435 -2.32 32.97 3.94
N ASP A 436 -2.32 33.90 2.98
CA ASP A 436 -2.83 35.24 3.20
C ASP A 436 -4.36 35.19 3.12
N THR A 437 -5.03 35.55 4.20
CA THR A 437 -6.50 35.64 4.24
C THR A 437 -7.01 36.98 3.73
N SER A 438 -6.11 37.87 3.27
CA SER A 438 -6.49 39.09 2.59
C SER A 438 -7.26 38.79 1.29
N PRO A 439 -8.39 39.47 1.04
CA PRO A 439 -9.18 39.27 -0.18
C PRO A 439 -8.48 39.75 -1.46
N GLU A 440 -7.36 40.47 -1.37
CA GLU A 440 -6.68 41.10 -2.51
C GLU A 440 -5.74 40.15 -3.26
N ALA A 441 -5.26 39.07 -2.63
CA ALA A 441 -4.30 38.15 -3.21
C ALA A 441 -4.90 36.74 -3.37
N PRO A 442 -4.79 36.10 -4.55
CA PRO A 442 -5.21 34.72 -4.69
C PRO A 442 -4.34 33.83 -3.81
N PRO A 443 -4.93 32.90 -3.03
CA PRO A 443 -4.18 32.02 -2.14
C PRO A 443 -3.23 31.13 -2.95
N VAL A 444 -1.99 31.01 -2.48
CA VAL A 444 -1.01 30.07 -3.06
C VAL A 444 -1.42 28.65 -2.68
N VAL A 445 -1.58 27.78 -3.68
CA VAL A 445 -1.97 26.36 -3.54
C VAL A 445 -3.17 26.14 -2.60
N PRO A 446 -4.38 26.61 -2.98
CA PRO A 446 -5.56 26.55 -2.12
C PRO A 446 -6.05 25.12 -1.85
N LYS A 447 -5.66 24.13 -2.66
CA LYS A 447 -6.08 22.73 -2.53
C LYS A 447 -5.08 21.84 -1.78
N LEU A 448 -4.03 22.42 -1.19
CA LEU A 448 -2.97 21.65 -0.53
C LEU A 448 -3.49 20.94 0.73
N LYS A 449 -3.58 19.61 0.67
CA LYS A 449 -4.03 18.75 1.78
C LYS A 449 -2.88 18.06 2.51
N THR A 450 -1.82 17.71 1.80
CA THR A 450 -0.71 16.91 2.34
C THR A 450 0.61 17.60 2.08
N LEU A 451 1.37 17.81 3.16
CA LEU A 451 2.69 18.42 3.11
C LEU A 451 3.72 17.45 3.69
N ILE A 452 4.74 17.10 2.91
CA ILE A 452 5.79 16.18 3.30
C ILE A 452 7.10 16.95 3.29
N PHE A 453 7.77 17.00 4.43
CA PHE A 453 9.09 17.57 4.55
C PHE A 453 10.14 16.52 4.85
N ARG A 454 11.19 16.52 4.04
CA ARG A 454 12.34 15.63 4.20
C ARG A 454 13.46 16.37 4.89
N SER A 455 14.04 15.71 5.89
CA SER A 455 15.31 16.14 6.46
C SER A 455 16.40 16.09 5.38
N PRO A 456 17.19 17.16 5.20
CA PRO A 456 18.39 17.06 4.36
C PRO A 456 19.28 15.97 4.94
N SER A 457 19.75 15.04 4.11
CA SER A 457 20.44 13.81 4.53
C SER A 457 21.77 14.03 5.26
N THR A 458 22.19 15.29 5.44
CA THR A 458 23.29 15.68 6.32
C THR A 458 22.88 15.48 7.78
N TRP A 459 23.73 14.78 8.54
CA TRP A 459 23.55 14.43 9.96
C TRP A 459 23.31 15.60 10.94
N HIS A 460 23.24 16.83 10.45
CA HIS A 460 23.06 18.05 11.23
C HIS A 460 21.97 18.91 10.58
N TRP A 461 20.70 18.62 10.88
CA TRP A 461 19.63 19.54 10.54
C TRP A 461 19.63 20.70 11.53
N SER A 462 20.27 21.81 11.15
CA SER A 462 20.16 23.05 11.92
C SER A 462 18.97 23.89 11.42
N THR A 463 17.73 23.53 11.78
CA THR A 463 16.61 24.48 11.62
C THR A 463 16.95 25.75 12.40
N SER A 464 16.85 26.92 11.78
CA SER A 464 17.00 28.18 12.52
C SER A 464 15.76 28.43 13.38
N ASP A 465 15.91 29.30 14.38
CA ASP A 465 14.76 29.71 15.19
C ASP A 465 13.67 30.38 14.33
N GLU A 466 14.07 31.16 13.35
CA GLU A 466 13.19 31.85 12.40
C GLU A 466 12.43 30.85 11.50
N GLN A 467 13.13 29.84 10.98
CA GLN A 467 12.50 28.77 10.19
C GLN A 467 11.44 28.02 11.00
N GLY A 468 11.73 27.71 12.27
CA GLY A 468 10.75 27.09 13.16
C GLY A 468 9.50 27.96 13.36
N GLN A 469 9.67 29.27 13.54
CA GLN A 469 8.54 30.20 13.66
C GLN A 469 7.73 30.32 12.36
N ALA A 470 8.40 30.39 11.21
CA ALA A 470 7.74 30.42 9.90
C ALA A 470 6.94 29.13 9.64
N PHE A 471 7.48 27.97 10.00
CA PHE A 471 6.77 26.70 9.89
C PHE A 471 5.49 26.68 10.74
N VAL A 472 5.57 27.09 12.02
CA VAL A 472 4.40 27.15 12.92
C VAL A 472 3.35 28.14 12.40
N LYS A 473 3.78 29.32 11.92
CA LYS A 473 2.91 30.32 11.32
C LYS A 473 2.19 29.75 10.08
N MET A 474 2.93 29.10 9.19
CA MET A 474 2.39 28.44 8.00
C MET A 474 1.35 27.38 8.38
N LEU A 475 1.67 26.49 9.33
CA LEU A 475 0.72 25.48 9.80
C LEU A 475 -0.57 26.09 10.34
N ALA A 476 -0.48 27.11 11.20
CA ALA A 476 -1.64 27.75 11.79
C ALA A 476 -2.54 28.42 10.74
N SER A 477 -1.94 29.04 9.71
CA SER A 477 -2.66 29.65 8.59
C SER A 477 -3.43 28.64 7.74
N ARG A 478 -2.92 27.41 7.60
CA ARG A 478 -3.53 26.34 6.79
C ARG A 478 -4.42 25.37 7.56
N THR A 479 -4.55 25.54 8.87
CA THR A 479 -5.34 24.65 9.72
C THR A 479 -6.38 25.43 10.50
N THR A 480 -5.99 26.03 11.62
CA THR A 480 -6.90 26.70 12.55
C THR A 480 -7.61 27.92 11.96
N ALA A 481 -6.94 28.68 11.09
CA ALA A 481 -7.51 29.91 10.54
C ALA A 481 -8.72 29.60 9.64
N LEU A 482 -8.60 28.56 8.80
CA LEU A 482 -9.65 28.17 7.85
C LEU A 482 -10.90 27.62 8.51
N LEU A 483 -10.77 26.95 9.66
CA LEU A 483 -11.93 26.43 10.41
C LEU A 483 -12.81 27.53 11.03
N SER A 484 -12.28 28.75 11.17
CA SER A 484 -13.02 29.85 11.79
C SER A 484 -13.97 30.57 10.81
N GLU A 485 -13.76 30.39 9.50
CA GLU A 485 -14.55 31.02 8.46
C GLU A 485 -15.71 30.10 8.05
N LYS A 486 -16.94 30.42 8.46
CA LYS A 486 -18.16 29.66 8.12
C LYS A 486 -18.63 29.83 6.66
N GLY A 487 -17.76 30.30 5.76
CA GLY A 487 -18.08 30.54 4.35
C GLY A 487 -17.72 29.35 3.46
N GLU A 488 -18.31 29.28 2.28
CA GLU A 488 -17.86 28.39 1.18
C GLU A 488 -16.48 28.85 0.68
N SER A 489 -15.44 28.62 1.48
CA SER A 489 -14.07 28.91 1.08
C SER A 489 -13.63 27.88 0.03
N THR A 490 -13.03 28.36 -1.06
CA THR A 490 -12.37 27.48 -2.04
C THR A 490 -11.07 26.89 -1.50
N GLN A 491 -10.63 27.32 -0.32
CA GLN A 491 -9.40 26.87 0.34
C GLN A 491 -9.68 25.61 1.15
N GLN A 492 -8.79 24.63 1.02
CA GLN A 492 -8.85 23.38 1.77
C GLN A 492 -7.86 23.44 2.92
N ALA A 493 -8.30 22.99 4.10
CA ALA A 493 -7.43 22.86 5.24
C ALA A 493 -6.40 21.76 5.01
N LEU A 494 -5.18 22.00 5.52
CA LEU A 494 -4.11 21.02 5.52
C LEU A 494 -4.53 19.86 6.44
N GLN A 495 -4.66 18.67 5.86
CA GLN A 495 -5.10 17.46 6.57
C GLN A 495 -3.92 16.74 7.20
N GLU A 496 -2.74 16.83 6.56
CA GLU A 496 -1.59 16.04 6.97
C GLU A 496 -0.26 16.76 6.74
N VAL A 497 0.62 16.62 7.73
CA VAL A 497 2.03 17.02 7.63
C VAL A 497 2.92 15.87 8.02
N ILE A 498 3.74 15.39 7.09
CA ILE A 498 4.69 14.30 7.32
C ILE A 498 6.10 14.88 7.37
N LEU A 499 6.85 14.57 8.41
CA LEU A 499 8.27 14.88 8.53
C LEU A 499 9.04 13.56 8.42
N LEU A 500 9.87 13.46 7.39
CA LEU A 500 10.65 12.27 7.07
C LEU A 500 12.12 12.50 7.41
N TYR A 501 12.64 11.67 8.31
CA TYR A 501 14.04 11.69 8.71
C TYR A 501 14.75 10.40 8.30
N PRO A 502 16.08 10.42 8.11
CA PRO A 502 16.85 9.22 7.80
C PRO A 502 16.75 8.10 8.84
N SER A 503 16.35 8.44 10.07
CA SER A 503 16.16 7.50 11.17
C SER A 503 15.24 8.07 12.25
N ALA A 504 14.66 7.21 13.09
CA ALA A 504 13.97 7.64 14.31
C ALA A 504 14.88 8.51 15.18
N ILE A 505 16.16 8.13 15.29
CA ILE A 505 17.15 8.88 16.08
C ILE A 505 17.17 10.35 15.67
N THR A 506 17.38 10.62 14.38
CA THR A 506 17.46 11.98 13.82
C THR A 506 16.15 12.75 14.03
N LEU A 507 15.00 12.09 13.82
CA LEU A 507 13.68 12.69 14.09
C LEU A 507 13.59 13.20 15.53
N PHE A 508 13.98 12.36 16.49
CA PHE A 508 13.92 12.69 17.90
C PHE A 508 14.98 13.72 18.35
N PHE A 509 16.07 13.90 17.60
CA PHE A 509 17.05 14.95 17.88
C PHE A 509 16.54 16.34 17.44
N ASP A 510 15.90 16.40 16.27
CA ASP A 510 15.65 17.66 15.58
C ASP A 510 14.26 18.23 15.87
N LEU A 511 13.20 17.40 15.80
CA LEU A 511 11.81 17.88 15.93
C LEU A 511 11.49 18.47 17.32
N PRO A 512 11.85 17.80 18.45
CA PRO A 512 11.65 18.30 19.81
C PRO A 512 12.27 19.67 20.12
N SER A 513 13.47 19.93 19.61
CA SER A 513 14.29 21.03 20.13
C SER A 513 13.92 22.39 19.54
N LYS A 514 13.17 22.44 18.43
CA LYS A 514 12.99 23.68 17.65
C LYS A 514 11.56 23.97 17.21
N ILE A 515 10.79 22.93 16.88
CA ILE A 515 9.42 23.07 16.41
C ILE A 515 8.45 22.91 17.58
N ALA A 516 8.60 21.83 18.35
CA ALA A 516 7.68 21.53 19.45
C ALA A 516 7.70 22.63 20.52
N HIS A 517 8.87 23.11 20.93
CA HIS A 517 8.96 24.19 21.93
C HIS A 517 8.17 25.45 21.53
N LYS A 518 8.15 25.81 20.25
CA LYS A 518 7.51 27.04 19.77
C LYS A 518 6.02 26.93 19.52
N ILE A 519 5.54 25.74 19.16
CA ILE A 519 4.09 25.49 19.05
C ILE A 519 3.43 25.69 20.43
N PHE A 520 4.14 25.41 21.53
CA PHE A 520 3.58 25.29 22.88
C PHE A 520 4.10 26.33 23.89
N GLU A 521 4.83 27.37 23.45
CA GLU A 521 5.47 28.36 24.33
C GLU A 521 4.50 29.36 25.01
N LYS A 522 3.19 29.29 24.74
CA LYS A 522 2.18 30.20 25.32
C LYS A 522 1.73 29.85 26.75
N GLY A 523 2.28 28.82 27.38
CA GLY A 523 1.97 28.52 28.78
C GLY A 523 2.73 29.44 29.75
N GLU A 524 2.03 30.34 30.43
CA GLU A 524 2.58 31.32 31.40
C GLU A 524 3.36 30.69 32.58
N ASN A 525 3.25 29.38 32.78
CA ASN A 525 3.92 28.65 33.86
C ASN A 525 5.04 27.79 33.28
N GLY A 526 6.31 28.21 33.37
CA GLY A 526 7.49 27.61 32.72
C GLY A 526 7.84 26.12 32.96
N GLU A 527 6.94 25.29 33.50
CA GLU A 527 7.10 23.83 33.65
C GLU A 527 7.15 23.04 32.32
N PRO A 528 6.34 23.33 31.28
CA PRO A 528 6.36 22.59 30.01
C PRO A 528 7.71 22.67 29.29
N ALA A 529 8.36 23.84 29.33
CA ALA A 529 9.69 24.04 28.75
C ALA A 529 10.77 23.19 29.45
N ILE A 530 10.67 23.04 30.78
CA ILE A 530 11.58 22.21 31.57
C ILE A 530 11.35 20.73 31.27
N LEU A 531 10.08 20.30 31.13
CA LEU A 531 9.73 18.93 30.77
C LEU A 531 10.23 18.61 29.35
N GLY A 532 10.01 19.49 28.37
CA GLY A 532 10.48 19.32 26.99
C GLY A 532 12.00 19.19 26.86
N LYS A 533 12.77 20.11 27.48
CA LYS A 533 14.25 20.02 27.48
C LYS A 533 14.77 18.74 28.13
N ARG A 534 14.07 18.25 29.16
CA ARG A 534 14.42 16.99 29.84
C ARG A 534 14.07 15.80 28.98
N ILE A 535 12.89 15.76 28.37
CA ILE A 535 12.46 14.70 27.46
C ILE A 535 13.48 14.61 26.31
N ASP A 536 13.81 15.72 25.65
CA ASP A 536 14.82 15.79 24.59
C ASP A 536 16.13 15.13 25.02
N TYR A 537 16.75 15.56 26.14
CA TYR A 537 17.98 14.95 26.66
C TYR A 537 17.89 13.42 26.82
N TRP A 538 16.77 12.92 27.30
CA TRP A 538 16.58 11.48 27.56
C TRP A 538 16.35 10.67 26.30
N THR A 539 15.55 11.19 25.38
CA THR A 539 15.29 10.57 24.09
C THR A 539 16.61 10.44 23.31
N ARG A 540 17.42 11.51 23.30
CA ARG A 540 18.80 11.50 22.74
C ARG A 540 19.68 10.41 23.35
N TYR A 541 19.60 10.26 24.67
CA TYR A 541 20.41 9.28 25.40
C TYR A 541 19.97 7.82 25.14
N MET A 542 18.66 7.56 25.08
CA MET A 542 18.12 6.21 24.90
C MET A 542 18.27 5.71 23.47
N LEU A 543 18.05 6.57 22.49
CA LEU A 543 18.19 6.22 21.07
C LEU A 543 19.64 6.03 20.68
N THR A 544 20.57 6.85 21.20
CA THR A 544 22.00 6.59 21.00
C THR A 544 22.45 5.33 21.74
N ALA A 545 21.83 4.98 22.87
CA ALA A 545 22.14 3.72 23.55
C ALA A 545 21.82 2.50 22.68
N HIS A 546 20.75 2.49 21.87
CA HIS A 546 20.44 1.38 20.93
C HIS A 546 21.57 1.02 19.98
N TYR A 547 22.47 1.97 19.68
CA TYR A 547 23.60 1.80 18.79
C TYR A 547 24.93 1.57 19.52
N ARG A 548 24.92 1.59 20.86
CA ARG A 548 26.11 1.28 21.66
C ARG A 548 26.30 -0.22 21.82
N SER A 549 27.55 -0.62 22.00
CA SER A 549 27.93 -2.01 22.22
C SER A 549 27.11 -2.64 23.36
N ARG A 550 26.87 -3.96 23.33
CA ARG A 550 26.23 -4.69 24.46
C ARG A 550 26.87 -4.37 25.82
N LYS A 551 28.15 -3.96 25.86
CA LYS A 551 28.85 -3.57 27.09
C LYS A 551 28.32 -2.28 27.70
N ASP A 552 27.93 -1.30 26.89
CA ASP A 552 27.37 -0.02 27.36
C ASP A 552 25.96 -0.20 27.94
N TRP A 553 25.22 -1.18 27.43
CA TRP A 553 23.89 -1.55 27.93
C TRP A 553 23.92 -2.05 29.38
N PHE A 554 25.01 -2.66 29.83
CA PHE A 554 25.17 -3.10 31.22
C PHE A 554 25.71 -2.01 32.16
N ASN A 555 25.91 -0.78 31.68
CA ASN A 555 26.40 0.31 32.52
C ASN A 555 25.33 0.69 33.56
N PRO A 556 25.56 0.45 34.88
CA PRO A 556 24.55 0.74 35.91
C PRO A 556 24.16 2.22 35.94
N LYS A 557 25.05 3.12 35.51
CA LYS A 557 24.76 4.55 35.41
C LYS A 557 23.66 4.82 34.40
N VAL A 558 23.62 4.12 33.27
CA VAL A 558 22.55 4.24 32.24
C VAL A 558 21.21 3.81 32.82
N VAL A 559 21.19 2.68 33.55
CA VAL A 559 19.97 2.10 34.12
C VAL A 559 19.37 3.01 35.20
N VAL A 560 20.19 3.50 36.14
CA VAL A 560 19.73 4.45 37.19
C VAL A 560 19.22 5.74 36.58
N LYS A 561 19.88 6.17 35.51
CA LYS A 561 19.48 7.33 34.71
C LYS A 561 18.09 7.12 34.09
N PHE A 562 17.88 6.00 33.41
CA PHE A 562 16.60 5.65 32.80
C PHE A 562 15.48 5.44 33.83
N GLU A 563 15.80 4.87 34.99
CA GLU A 563 14.89 4.82 36.14
C GLU A 563 14.38 6.20 36.51
N ARG A 564 15.31 7.14 36.73
CA ARG A 564 14.97 8.50 37.14
C ARG A 564 14.09 9.18 36.11
N PHE A 565 14.33 8.92 34.83
CA PHE A 565 13.47 9.37 33.75
C PHE A 565 12.06 8.80 33.86
N MET A 566 11.92 7.48 34.00
CA MET A 566 10.60 6.84 34.16
C MET A 566 9.83 7.35 35.39
N ARG A 567 10.49 7.59 36.53
CA ARG A 567 9.83 8.20 37.71
C ARG A 567 9.31 9.60 37.41
N ARG A 568 10.06 10.37 36.63
CA ARG A 568 9.64 11.72 36.24
C ARG A 568 8.42 11.67 35.34
N LEU A 569 8.40 10.77 34.35
CA LEU A 569 7.22 10.59 33.51
C LEU A 569 6.00 10.14 34.34
N GLU A 570 6.18 9.23 35.29
CA GLU A 570 5.12 8.80 36.21
C GLU A 570 4.57 9.93 37.09
N ALA A 571 5.43 10.87 37.48
CA ALA A 571 5.07 12.05 38.27
C ALA A 571 4.33 13.11 37.45
N VAL A 572 4.39 13.07 36.11
CA VAL A 572 3.59 13.98 35.27
C VAL A 572 2.10 13.70 35.50
N ASN A 573 1.39 14.73 35.94
CA ASN A 573 -0.05 14.72 36.13
C ASN A 573 -0.71 15.44 34.95
N LEU A 574 -1.41 14.69 34.11
CA LEU A 574 -2.15 15.24 32.95
C LEU A 574 -3.57 15.69 33.32
N LYS A 575 -3.94 15.61 34.61
CA LYS A 575 -5.23 16.15 35.10
C LYS A 575 -5.14 17.68 35.12
N GLY A 576 -5.97 18.33 34.32
CA GLY A 576 -6.06 19.80 34.19
C GLY A 576 -5.93 20.24 32.72
N ASP A 577 -5.66 21.54 32.53
CA ASP A 577 -5.43 22.17 31.22
C ASP A 577 -3.97 22.01 30.75
N VAL A 578 -3.34 20.88 31.11
CA VAL A 578 -2.00 20.54 30.61
C VAL A 578 -2.15 20.05 29.17
N GLU A 579 -1.60 20.80 28.22
CA GLU A 579 -1.60 20.44 26.80
C GLU A 579 -0.78 19.15 26.57
N THR A 580 -1.45 18.03 26.32
CA THR A 580 -0.76 16.75 26.06
C THR A 580 -0.16 16.65 24.66
N HIS A 581 -0.48 17.61 23.77
CA HIS A 581 0.12 17.75 22.44
C HIS A 581 1.65 17.82 22.47
N THR A 582 2.23 18.40 23.53
CA THR A 582 3.68 18.38 23.70
C THR A 582 4.19 16.94 23.85
N LEU A 583 3.54 16.08 24.63
CA LEU A 583 3.97 14.68 24.75
C LEU A 583 3.86 13.92 23.43
N MET A 584 2.79 14.18 22.66
CA MET A 584 2.59 13.58 21.34
C MET A 584 3.64 14.05 20.32
N ALA A 585 3.93 15.36 20.26
CA ALA A 585 4.92 15.95 19.34
C ALA A 585 6.36 15.51 19.63
N TYR A 586 6.64 15.06 20.86
CA TYR A 586 7.92 14.45 21.25
C TYR A 586 7.93 12.93 21.05
N GLY A 587 6.86 12.34 20.52
CA GLY A 587 6.74 10.90 20.29
C GLY A 587 6.77 10.04 21.56
N MET A 588 6.40 10.61 22.73
CA MET A 588 6.43 9.87 23.99
C MET A 588 5.49 8.66 24.03
N PRO A 589 4.24 8.72 23.50
CA PRO A 589 3.36 7.55 23.48
C PRO A 589 3.94 6.41 22.64
N THR A 590 4.43 6.68 21.43
CA THR A 590 5.13 5.70 20.59
C THR A 590 6.32 5.09 21.33
N PHE A 591 7.18 5.90 21.94
CA PHE A 591 8.34 5.43 22.69
C PHE A 591 7.96 4.51 23.86
N LEU A 592 6.94 4.88 24.64
CA LEU A 592 6.47 4.05 25.76
C LEU A 592 5.90 2.72 25.27
N ARG A 593 5.26 2.72 24.10
CA ARG A 593 4.73 1.51 23.51
C ARG A 593 5.84 0.59 23.00
N GLU A 594 6.82 1.14 22.28
CA GLU A 594 8.01 0.38 21.88
C GLU A 594 8.67 -0.27 23.10
N LEU A 595 8.80 0.47 24.20
CA LEU A 595 9.28 -0.09 25.46
C LEU A 595 8.39 -1.22 25.99
N GLU A 596 7.06 -1.08 25.98
CA GLU A 596 6.14 -2.15 26.40
C GLU A 596 6.33 -3.43 25.57
N GLU A 597 6.45 -3.29 24.24
CA GLU A 597 6.51 -4.39 23.28
C GLU A 597 7.90 -5.04 23.18
N MET A 598 8.96 -4.38 23.67
CA MET A 598 10.31 -4.94 23.68
C MET A 598 10.38 -6.31 24.37
N GLU A 599 11.05 -7.25 23.72
CA GLU A 599 11.29 -8.59 24.24
C GLU A 599 12.03 -8.57 25.59
N GLY A 600 11.75 -9.57 26.42
CA GLY A 600 12.38 -9.72 27.73
C GLY A 600 13.91 -9.84 27.61
N GLY A 601 14.63 -9.05 28.41
CA GLY A 601 16.10 -9.05 28.41
C GLY A 601 16.74 -8.07 27.42
N LYS A 602 15.96 -7.43 26.53
CA LYS A 602 16.48 -6.34 25.68
C LYS A 602 16.66 -5.02 26.43
N ILE A 603 15.90 -4.79 27.51
CA ILE A 603 16.00 -3.58 28.34
C ILE A 603 16.80 -3.88 29.63
N PRO A 604 17.99 -3.29 29.83
CA PRO A 604 18.83 -3.50 31.01
C PRO A 604 18.15 -2.98 32.26
N GLY A 605 18.19 -3.79 33.32
CA GLY A 605 17.54 -3.45 34.58
C GLY A 605 16.01 -3.60 34.58
N ASP A 606 15.37 -4.00 33.46
CA ASP A 606 13.92 -4.19 33.42
C ASP A 606 13.42 -5.21 34.44
N ARG A 607 14.19 -6.27 34.72
CA ARG A 607 13.85 -7.24 35.79
C ARG A 607 13.72 -6.59 37.16
N VAL A 608 14.49 -5.54 37.43
CA VAL A 608 14.53 -4.83 38.72
C VAL A 608 13.54 -3.67 38.73
N PHE A 609 13.58 -2.82 37.70
CA PHE A 609 12.83 -1.57 37.65
C PHE A 609 11.49 -1.68 36.92
N ARG A 610 11.20 -2.83 36.29
CA ARG A 610 9.94 -3.16 35.59
C ARG A 610 9.53 -2.11 34.56
N PHE A 611 10.47 -1.67 33.73
CA PHE A 611 10.27 -0.59 32.75
C PHE A 611 9.12 -0.87 31.80
N ARG A 612 8.99 -2.10 31.27
CA ARG A 612 7.90 -2.46 30.34
C ARG A 612 6.53 -2.34 31.00
N SER A 613 6.39 -2.91 32.20
CA SER A 613 5.14 -2.82 32.96
C SER A 613 4.82 -1.38 33.39
N ARG A 614 5.84 -0.57 33.67
CA ARG A 614 5.68 0.86 33.97
C ARG A 614 5.20 1.63 32.75
N ALA A 615 5.81 1.40 31.58
CA ALA A 615 5.41 2.01 30.33
C ALA A 615 3.95 1.69 29.97
N LYS A 616 3.55 0.42 30.05
CA LYS A 616 2.15 -0.02 29.89
C LYS A 616 1.18 0.73 30.82
N ARG A 617 1.49 0.78 32.12
CA ARG A 617 0.65 1.49 33.09
C ARG A 617 0.58 2.98 32.80
N LEU A 618 1.68 3.56 32.32
CA LEU A 618 1.76 4.97 31.99
C LEU A 618 0.93 5.30 30.75
N LEU A 619 0.98 4.47 29.70
CA LEU A 619 0.10 4.58 28.54
C LEU A 619 -1.37 4.49 28.92
N ALA A 620 -1.75 3.50 29.74
CA ALA A 620 -3.12 3.37 30.23
C ALA A 620 -3.55 4.59 31.07
N LYS A 621 -2.64 5.14 31.90
CA LYS A 621 -2.87 6.36 32.68
C LYS A 621 -3.07 7.59 31.78
N TRP A 622 -2.33 7.69 30.68
CA TRP A 622 -2.34 8.86 29.80
C TRP A 622 -3.39 8.80 28.68
N LYS A 623 -3.85 7.60 28.27
CA LYS A 623 -4.79 7.39 27.15
C LYS A 623 -5.99 8.36 27.15
N PRO A 624 -6.76 8.53 28.25
CA PRO A 624 -7.93 9.41 28.23
C PRO A 624 -7.60 10.88 27.94
N PHE A 625 -6.45 11.37 28.42
CA PHE A 625 -6.03 12.77 28.24
C PHE A 625 -5.45 13.00 26.84
N LEU A 626 -4.67 12.04 26.34
CA LEU A 626 -4.14 12.08 24.98
C LEU A 626 -5.28 12.03 23.95
N LEU A 627 -6.29 11.18 24.15
CA LEU A 627 -7.46 11.10 23.26
C LEU A 627 -8.27 12.38 23.25
N ARG A 628 -8.49 13.01 24.41
CA ARG A 628 -9.19 14.30 24.52
C ARG A 628 -8.53 15.36 23.62
N ASP A 629 -7.21 15.46 23.67
CA ASP A 629 -6.46 16.50 22.96
C ASP A 629 -6.23 16.12 21.47
N ALA A 630 -6.05 14.83 21.17
CA ALA A 630 -5.75 14.32 19.83
C ALA A 630 -6.89 14.48 18.80
N ARG A 631 -8.11 14.80 19.25
CA ARG A 631 -9.29 14.95 18.38
C ARG A 631 -9.18 16.10 17.39
N LYS A 632 -8.58 17.23 17.78
CA LYS A 632 -8.42 18.37 16.86
C LYS A 632 -7.26 18.13 15.90
N TYR A 633 -6.13 17.73 16.46
CA TYR A 633 -4.95 17.32 15.72
C TYR A 633 -4.07 16.42 16.60
N ARG A 634 -3.30 15.55 15.97
CA ARG A 634 -2.44 14.60 16.67
C ARG A 634 -1.12 14.41 15.96
N TRP A 635 -0.07 14.28 16.74
CA TRP A 635 1.24 13.87 16.28
C TRP A 635 1.39 12.37 16.49
N CYS A 636 1.81 11.68 15.43
CA CYS A 636 2.05 10.26 15.36
C CYS A 636 3.53 10.07 15.04
N HIS A 637 4.25 9.31 15.85
CA HIS A 637 5.64 8.97 15.58
C HIS A 637 5.74 7.50 15.22
N TYR A 638 6.66 7.21 14.30
CA TYR A 638 6.95 5.86 13.84
C TYR A 638 8.43 5.55 14.04
N SER A 639 8.72 4.26 14.22
CA SER A 639 10.04 3.74 14.52
C SER A 639 11.08 3.94 13.41
N ASP A 640 10.67 4.47 12.25
CA ASP A 640 11.49 4.56 11.06
C ASP A 640 12.10 5.92 10.78
N GLY A 641 11.74 6.94 11.57
CA GLY A 641 12.12 8.33 11.30
C GLY A 641 10.99 9.19 10.76
N THR A 642 9.76 8.66 10.74
CA THR A 642 8.59 9.43 10.34
C THR A 642 7.89 10.03 11.56
N ALA A 643 7.65 11.33 11.53
CA ALA A 643 6.62 11.98 12.35
C ALA A 643 5.50 12.49 11.44
N ARG A 644 4.27 12.36 11.89
CA ARG A 644 3.09 12.72 11.12
C ARG A 644 2.15 13.52 12.01
N MET A 645 1.81 14.72 11.60
CA MET A 645 0.71 15.48 12.17
C MET A 645 -0.54 15.23 11.32
N ARG A 646 -1.63 14.76 11.94
CA ARG A 646 -2.95 14.72 11.30
C ARG A 646 -3.84 15.80 11.89
N TRP A 647 -4.57 16.48 11.01
CA TRP A 647 -5.59 17.44 11.37
C TRP A 647 -6.97 16.85 11.06
N ASP A 648 -7.89 16.93 12.01
CA ASP A 648 -9.26 16.50 11.78
C ASP A 648 -10.08 17.65 11.17
N THR A 649 -10.61 17.44 9.97
CA THR A 649 -11.48 18.41 9.30
C THR A 649 -12.92 18.34 9.79
N GLY A 650 -13.28 17.33 10.60
CA GLY A 650 -14.65 17.06 11.02
C GLY A 650 -15.46 16.22 10.01
N ASP A 651 -14.89 15.92 8.84
CA ASP A 651 -15.54 15.10 7.80
C ASP A 651 -15.41 13.59 8.08
N CYS A 652 -14.47 13.19 8.94
CA CYS A 652 -14.17 11.80 9.25
C CYS A 652 -14.43 11.54 10.75
N GLU A 653 -15.44 10.72 11.06
CA GLU A 653 -15.64 10.23 12.42
C GLU A 653 -14.62 9.12 12.73
N PHE A 654 -13.44 9.50 13.20
CA PHE A 654 -12.48 8.53 13.74
C PHE A 654 -12.97 8.04 15.11
N ASN A 655 -12.98 6.73 15.32
CA ASN A 655 -13.26 6.19 16.64
C ASN A 655 -12.05 6.38 17.58
N ASP A 656 -12.29 6.36 18.89
CA ASP A 656 -11.24 6.58 19.90
C ASP A 656 -10.10 5.53 19.81
N GLU A 657 -10.35 4.33 19.29
CA GLU A 657 -9.30 3.32 19.10
C GLU A 657 -8.41 3.63 17.89
N GLU A 658 -8.98 4.10 16.77
CA GLU A 658 -8.19 4.55 15.61
C GLU A 658 -7.31 5.76 15.95
N ILE A 659 -7.84 6.72 16.71
CA ILE A 659 -7.06 7.86 17.21
C ILE A 659 -5.96 7.37 18.14
N TRP A 660 -6.25 6.40 19.00
CA TRP A 660 -5.26 5.85 19.92
C TRP A 660 -4.14 5.13 19.18
N ASP A 661 -4.48 4.30 18.19
CA ASP A 661 -3.56 3.55 17.36
C ASP A 661 -2.62 4.49 16.60
N ASP A 662 -3.14 5.59 16.07
CA ASP A 662 -2.36 6.68 15.50
C ASP A 662 -1.39 7.30 16.51
N VAL A 663 -1.87 7.67 17.70
CA VAL A 663 -1.08 8.34 18.75
C VAL A 663 0.08 7.46 19.23
N ILE A 664 -0.13 6.14 19.31
CA ILE A 664 0.91 5.19 19.73
C ILE A 664 1.71 4.59 18.56
N GLY A 665 1.46 5.03 17.32
CA GLY A 665 2.20 4.60 16.13
C GLY A 665 1.98 3.13 15.73
N LEU A 666 0.75 2.60 15.81
CA LEU A 666 0.40 1.22 15.43
C LEU A 666 0.47 0.99 13.93
N GLU A 667 -0.08 1.91 13.15
CA GLU A 667 -0.08 1.81 11.70
C GLU A 667 0.92 2.79 11.07
N PRO A 668 2.06 2.32 10.53
CA PRO A 668 2.90 3.18 9.72
C PRO A 668 2.06 3.70 8.54
N PRO A 669 2.31 4.94 8.06
CA PRO A 669 1.57 5.48 6.94
C PRO A 669 1.69 4.53 5.75
N ARG A 670 0.55 4.27 5.07
CA ARG A 670 0.49 3.42 3.86
C ARG A 670 1.39 3.93 2.73
N SER A 671 1.96 5.15 2.83
CA SER A 671 3.01 5.70 1.96
C SER A 671 4.36 4.97 2.04
N ARG A 672 4.36 3.73 2.55
CA ARG A 672 5.45 2.77 2.75
C ARG A 672 6.35 2.49 1.52
N ARG A 673 6.11 3.11 0.36
CA ARG A 673 7.04 3.17 -0.80
C ARG A 673 8.39 3.83 -0.45
N TYR A 674 8.53 4.48 0.71
CA TYR A 674 9.81 5.05 1.14
C TYR A 674 10.90 4.00 1.45
N TYR A 675 10.50 2.77 1.81
CA TYR A 675 11.47 1.69 2.06
C TYR A 675 12.12 1.16 0.79
N GLU A 676 11.50 1.37 -0.37
CA GLU A 676 12.08 0.93 -1.65
C GLU A 676 13.46 1.54 -1.89
N LEU A 677 13.79 2.73 -1.36
CA LEU A 677 15.14 3.33 -1.47
C LEU A 677 16.07 3.03 -0.29
N ARG A 678 15.52 2.72 0.88
CA ARG A 678 16.34 2.40 2.07
C ARG A 678 16.94 0.99 1.97
N GLU A 679 16.30 0.09 1.22
CA GLU A 679 16.84 -1.23 0.89
C GLU A 679 18.02 -1.19 -0.12
N TRP A 680 18.32 -0.03 -0.74
CA TRP A 680 19.51 0.13 -1.59
C TRP A 680 20.80 0.33 -0.78
N ARG A 681 20.68 0.55 0.54
CA ARG A 681 21.80 0.60 1.49
C ARG A 681 21.84 -0.68 2.30
#